data_AF-A0A161Y2X7-F1
#
_entry.id   AF-A0A161Y2X7-F1
#
_cell.length_a   1.000
_cell.length_b   1.000
_cell.length_c   1.000
_cell.angle_alpha   90.00
_cell.angle_beta   90.00
_cell.angle_gamma   90.00
#
_symmetry.space_group_name_H-M   'P 1'
#
loop_
_entity.id
_entity.type
_entity.pdbx_description
1 polymer ?
#
loop_
_entity_poly.entity_id
_entity_poly.type
_entity_poly.pdbx_seq_one_letter_code
_entity_poly.pdbx_strand_id
1 'polypeptide(L)'
;MPRREQTDVHSSNGRSPSHEYGYCKLASPFHGCRWAEDEVASRVSSSLADARAVRETADLATLHRLAVEADEVLRQIKSNWGLLDGVPRPSGPSTAAVPDLENQHARLRDLITQRSRPHLRSLRLQDLPTEILANVVAYCESGVWTREEDPDLAATVGARPPGDVAAIRNLRLTCRVLADVAAPHLVRVVDVAMTPASLAKLDAISRHPTISGGVLHVRVGLASYLAQLKTDWANFARLALRKLLVEAKRDNRAGGLCKEDLAKHRARMEEWRRNQPEPPFLVQAFGEYKRRCEEYEAVRAGFGDAVARAVARMRNATRVEVNDKIAQDRRDEWHRTHESRRENDPLVDEQALLELLALPMRWEDAAAYEWGEASDHPVEALRELLVNLGRRDVGITRLVVSLTPPARYHGLACTGAEREHITKAVRELRLAVFEVKPSDAVHLSFGLPTWPPRGPEELEGLGTFMSAALASEKLVSVNLDFGALRRENQDFWTLDTLLKSAPQNWRSLSRLDLQHPCLSASDLEILVGERVTWFGIHSPHLTEGSWADVLDKLRGRTDPDRRDKGETPMKVEGLMQPTGGETEMMTGAQYNDAFSRPGALGHFGGLNPYEEQLDAGPRLSPAMRFVSHLQDENPVRAVL
;
A
#
# COMPACT_ATOMS: atom_id res chain seq x y z
N MET A 1 14.02 55.37 -39.75
CA MET A 1 14.90 55.12 -40.91
C MET A 1 16.33 54.95 -40.39
N PRO A 2 17.16 54.04 -40.95
CA PRO A 2 16.91 53.05 -42.01
C PRO A 2 16.76 51.63 -41.41
N ARG A 3 15.90 50.69 -41.85
CA ARG A 3 15.60 50.09 -43.17
C ARG A 3 16.77 49.36 -43.83
N ARG A 4 16.67 48.02 -43.90
CA ARG A 4 17.05 47.07 -44.96
C ARG A 4 17.33 45.70 -44.31
N GLU A 5 16.96 44.53 -44.83
CA GLU A 5 16.35 44.14 -46.10
C GLU A 5 15.78 42.72 -45.93
N GLN A 6 14.65 42.45 -46.59
CA GLN A 6 14.14 41.10 -46.83
C GLN A 6 15.06 40.32 -47.77
N THR A 7 15.27 39.04 -47.47
CA THR A 7 15.46 38.01 -48.48
C THR A 7 14.62 36.80 -48.10
N ASP A 8 13.52 36.62 -48.83
CA ASP A 8 12.91 35.31 -49.06
C ASP A 8 13.89 34.44 -49.86
N VAL A 9 13.86 33.12 -49.64
CA VAL A 9 13.90 32.06 -50.68
C VAL A 9 13.86 30.65 -50.03
N HIS A 10 12.85 29.90 -50.46
CA HIS A 10 12.70 28.43 -50.56
C HIS A 10 12.57 27.50 -49.33
N SER A 11 11.33 27.06 -49.13
CA SER A 11 10.87 25.66 -49.28
C SER A 11 11.88 24.54 -48.97
N SER A 12 11.69 23.87 -47.85
CA SER A 12 11.92 22.42 -47.77
C SER A 12 11.04 21.79 -46.69
N ASN A 13 10.14 20.91 -47.14
CA ASN A 13 9.50 19.88 -46.35
C ASN A 13 10.54 19.15 -45.49
N GLY A 14 10.37 19.20 -44.17
CA GLY A 14 11.18 18.48 -43.20
C GLY A 14 10.30 17.95 -42.08
N ARG A 15 9.49 16.92 -42.37
CA ARG A 15 8.96 16.03 -41.32
C ARG A 15 10.14 15.38 -40.59
N SER A 16 10.19 15.54 -39.28
CA SER A 16 11.07 14.81 -38.35
C SER A 16 10.52 15.00 -36.93
N PRO A 17 10.71 14.03 -36.02
CA PRO A 17 9.67 13.06 -35.69
C PRO A 17 9.05 13.32 -34.32
N SER A 18 7.78 12.95 -34.19
CA SER A 18 7.14 12.68 -32.91
C SER A 18 7.96 11.65 -32.15
N HIS A 19 8.62 12.08 -31.07
CA HIS A 19 9.15 11.19 -30.05
C HIS A 19 7.98 10.60 -29.27
N GLU A 20 7.37 9.54 -29.81
CA GLU A 20 6.58 8.58 -29.06
C GLU A 20 7.51 7.88 -28.07
N TYR A 21 7.46 8.28 -26.79
CA TYR A 21 7.96 7.45 -25.71
C TYR A 21 6.95 6.31 -25.50
N GLY A 22 7.07 5.29 -26.34
CA GLY A 22 6.43 4.00 -26.15
C GLY A 22 6.89 3.43 -24.82
N TYR A 23 5.94 3.21 -23.91
CA TYR A 23 6.13 2.35 -22.76
C TYR A 23 6.67 1.00 -23.27
N CYS A 24 7.92 0.69 -22.95
CA CYS A 24 8.41 -0.68 -22.99
C CYS A 24 7.68 -1.47 -21.90
N LYS A 25 6.45 -1.91 -22.20
CA LYS A 25 6.07 -3.27 -21.80
C LYS A 25 7.17 -4.15 -22.37
N LEU A 26 8.00 -4.72 -21.51
CA LEU A 26 8.79 -5.88 -21.87
C LEU A 26 7.78 -6.94 -22.27
N ALA A 27 7.46 -6.96 -23.57
CA ALA A 27 6.87 -8.08 -24.24
C ALA A 27 7.74 -9.28 -23.84
N SER A 28 7.09 -10.36 -23.39
CA SER A 28 7.74 -11.66 -23.47
C SER A 28 8.36 -11.75 -24.87
N PRO A 29 9.62 -12.20 -25.03
CA PRO A 29 10.25 -12.33 -26.35
C PRO A 29 9.51 -13.29 -27.29
N PHE A 30 8.38 -13.86 -26.85
CA PHE A 30 7.52 -14.81 -27.55
C PHE A 30 6.07 -14.32 -27.72
N HIS A 31 5.81 -13.02 -27.90
CA HIS A 31 4.51 -12.59 -28.46
C HIS A 31 4.45 -12.87 -29.97
N GLY A 32 4.31 -14.15 -30.33
CA GLY A 32 3.86 -14.54 -31.67
C GLY A 32 2.39 -14.18 -31.85
N CYS A 33 2.02 -13.65 -33.02
CA CYS A 33 0.63 -13.50 -33.43
C CYS A 33 -0.13 -14.83 -33.26
N ARG A 34 -1.39 -14.79 -32.83
CA ARG A 34 -2.25 -15.98 -32.86
C ARG A 34 -2.42 -16.42 -34.31
N TRP A 35 -2.20 -17.70 -34.58
CA TRP A 35 -2.45 -18.29 -35.88
C TRP A 35 -3.93 -18.60 -36.04
N ALA A 36 -4.45 -18.48 -37.26
CA ALA A 36 -5.77 -18.99 -37.61
C ALA A 36 -5.77 -20.53 -37.54
N GLU A 37 -6.94 -21.16 -37.34
CA GLU A 37 -7.02 -22.63 -37.14
C GLU A 37 -6.49 -23.43 -38.33
N ASP A 38 -6.68 -22.93 -39.55
CA ASP A 38 -6.14 -23.49 -40.78
C ASP A 38 -4.62 -23.36 -40.87
N GLU A 39 -4.07 -22.23 -40.42
CA GLU A 39 -2.62 -22.04 -40.27
C GLU A 39 -2.03 -23.00 -39.23
N VAL A 40 -2.68 -23.18 -38.07
CA VAL A 40 -2.25 -24.15 -37.05
C VAL A 40 -2.25 -25.56 -37.64
N ALA A 41 -3.33 -25.98 -38.32
CA ALA A 41 -3.44 -27.31 -38.91
C ALA A 41 -2.37 -27.56 -40.00
N SER A 42 -2.09 -26.55 -40.83
CA SER A 42 -1.04 -26.57 -41.85
C SER A 42 0.35 -26.74 -41.22
N ARG A 43 0.66 -25.97 -40.18
CA ARG A 43 1.95 -26.05 -39.47
C ARG A 43 2.12 -27.31 -38.65
N VAL A 44 1.05 -27.85 -38.07
CA VAL A 44 1.06 -29.19 -37.44
C VAL A 44 1.45 -30.25 -38.46
N SER A 45 0.81 -30.21 -39.64
CA SER A 45 1.09 -31.17 -40.71
C SER A 45 2.51 -31.03 -41.27
N SER A 46 2.97 -29.79 -41.48
CA SER A 46 4.34 -29.50 -41.91
C SER A 46 5.37 -29.97 -40.87
N SER A 47 5.16 -29.64 -39.60
CA SER A 47 6.07 -30.01 -38.51
C SER A 47 6.22 -31.53 -38.38
N LEU A 48 5.11 -32.28 -38.49
CA LEU A 48 5.12 -33.75 -38.47
C LEU A 48 5.76 -34.35 -39.74
N ALA A 49 5.57 -33.74 -40.91
CA ALA A 49 6.20 -34.18 -42.16
C ALA A 49 7.72 -33.95 -42.12
N ASP A 50 8.14 -32.78 -41.68
CA ASP A 50 9.54 -32.42 -41.49
C ASP A 50 10.19 -33.37 -40.47
N ALA A 51 9.50 -33.70 -39.37
CA ALA A 51 9.95 -34.69 -38.38
C ALA A 51 10.29 -36.05 -38.98
N ARG A 52 9.44 -36.54 -39.88
CA ARG A 52 9.60 -37.84 -40.53
C ARG A 52 10.75 -37.81 -41.53
N ALA A 53 11.01 -36.65 -42.12
CA ALA A 53 12.11 -36.41 -43.03
C ALA A 53 13.46 -36.16 -42.31
N VAL A 54 13.44 -35.72 -41.05
CA VAL A 54 14.64 -35.54 -40.22
C VAL A 54 15.33 -36.89 -40.04
N ARG A 55 16.43 -37.05 -40.76
CA ARG A 55 17.36 -38.15 -40.53
C ARG A 55 18.24 -37.85 -39.33
N GLU A 56 18.77 -38.90 -38.73
CA GLU A 56 19.81 -38.81 -37.70
C GLU A 56 21.06 -38.04 -38.16
N THR A 57 21.16 -37.55 -39.40
CA THR A 57 22.27 -36.78 -39.96
C THR A 57 22.03 -35.27 -40.08
N ALA A 58 20.84 -34.75 -39.71
CA ALA A 58 20.54 -33.32 -39.81
C ALA A 58 21.46 -32.44 -38.94
N ASP A 59 21.93 -31.30 -39.45
CA ASP A 59 22.79 -30.41 -38.67
C ASP A 59 22.07 -29.80 -37.45
N LEU A 60 22.86 -29.31 -36.49
CA LEU A 60 22.35 -28.80 -35.21
C LEU A 60 21.43 -27.58 -35.40
N ALA A 61 21.69 -26.74 -36.39
CA ALA A 61 20.88 -25.55 -36.68
C ALA A 61 19.48 -25.91 -37.19
N THR A 62 19.39 -26.95 -38.04
CA THR A 62 18.15 -27.51 -38.57
C THR A 62 17.34 -28.15 -37.44
N LEU A 63 17.99 -28.94 -36.59
CA LEU A 63 17.33 -29.55 -35.42
C LEU A 63 16.76 -28.48 -34.46
N HIS A 64 17.53 -27.43 -34.15
CA HIS A 64 17.04 -26.32 -33.30
C HIS A 64 15.86 -25.58 -33.93
N ARG A 65 15.91 -25.30 -35.22
CA ARG A 65 14.81 -24.63 -35.93
C ARG A 65 13.52 -25.44 -35.84
N LEU A 66 13.61 -26.74 -36.06
CA LEU A 66 12.45 -27.65 -35.98
C LEU A 66 11.92 -27.80 -34.55
N ALA A 67 12.79 -27.81 -33.54
CA ALA A 67 12.37 -27.84 -32.15
C ALA A 67 11.64 -26.55 -31.75
N VAL A 68 12.12 -25.39 -32.19
CA VAL A 68 11.45 -24.09 -31.95
C VAL A 68 10.09 -24.04 -32.63
N GLU A 69 9.98 -24.50 -33.89
CA GLU A 69 8.70 -24.56 -34.59
C GLU A 69 7.71 -25.50 -33.87
N ALA A 70 8.17 -26.67 -33.41
CA ALA A 70 7.33 -27.60 -32.63
C ALA A 70 6.86 -26.99 -31.29
N ASP A 71 7.73 -26.27 -30.58
CA ASP A 71 7.38 -25.57 -29.33
C ASP A 71 6.33 -24.48 -29.58
N GLU A 72 6.49 -23.71 -30.66
CA GLU A 72 5.53 -22.66 -31.03
C GLU A 72 4.17 -23.24 -31.44
N VAL A 73 4.15 -24.34 -32.22
CA VAL A 73 2.91 -25.06 -32.57
C VAL A 73 2.21 -25.57 -31.31
N LEU A 74 2.95 -26.21 -30.38
CA LEU A 74 2.40 -26.71 -29.12
C LEU A 74 1.87 -25.56 -28.25
N ARG A 75 2.57 -24.43 -28.21
CA ARG A 75 2.15 -23.23 -27.48
C ARG A 75 0.84 -22.67 -28.03
N GLN A 76 0.69 -22.58 -29.35
CA GLN A 76 -0.53 -22.07 -30.00
C GLN A 76 -1.72 -23.00 -29.73
N ILE A 77 -1.52 -24.33 -29.80
CA ILE A 77 -2.56 -25.32 -29.47
C ILE A 77 -2.98 -25.21 -28.00
N LYS A 78 -2.02 -25.15 -27.06
CA LYS A 78 -2.30 -25.07 -25.61
C LYS A 78 -2.90 -23.73 -25.19
N SER A 79 -2.54 -22.63 -25.84
CA SER A 79 -3.14 -21.30 -25.59
C SER A 79 -4.61 -21.23 -26.02
N ASN A 80 -5.03 -22.10 -26.96
CA ASN A 80 -6.44 -22.27 -27.30
C ASN A 80 -7.20 -23.12 -26.27
N TRP A 81 -6.51 -23.90 -25.43
CA TRP A 81 -7.13 -24.68 -24.35
C TRP A 81 -7.40 -23.85 -23.09
N GLY A 82 -6.55 -22.87 -22.78
CA GLY A 82 -6.65 -22.05 -21.56
C GLY A 82 -7.79 -21.02 -21.54
N LEU A 83 -8.61 -20.92 -22.59
CA LEU A 83 -9.78 -20.02 -22.64
C LEU A 83 -11.09 -20.69 -22.19
N LEU A 84 -11.06 -21.97 -21.83
CA LEU A 84 -12.26 -22.79 -21.63
C LEU A 84 -12.14 -23.68 -20.39
N ASP A 85 -11.99 -23.08 -19.21
CA ASP A 85 -12.23 -23.83 -17.97
C ASP A 85 -13.72 -24.19 -17.88
N GLY A 86 -14.02 -25.50 -17.96
CA GLY A 86 -15.36 -26.06 -17.81
C GLY A 86 -16.07 -26.51 -19.10
N VAL A 87 -15.50 -26.28 -20.29
CA VAL A 87 -16.06 -26.77 -21.56
C VAL A 87 -15.29 -28.03 -22.01
N PRO A 88 -15.97 -29.11 -22.45
CA PRO A 88 -15.28 -30.31 -22.93
C PRO A 88 -14.30 -29.98 -24.06
N ARG A 89 -13.10 -30.59 -23.99
CA ARG A 89 -11.99 -30.38 -24.93
C ARG A 89 -12.50 -30.38 -26.37
N PRO A 90 -12.21 -29.34 -27.18
CA PRO A 90 -12.58 -29.37 -28.58
C PRO A 90 -11.90 -30.54 -29.29
N SER A 91 -12.71 -31.46 -29.83
CA SER A 91 -12.28 -32.62 -30.60
C SER A 91 -11.97 -32.24 -32.05
N GLY A 92 -10.99 -31.35 -32.22
CA GLY A 92 -10.47 -30.96 -33.53
C GLY A 92 -9.36 -31.89 -34.02
N PRO A 93 -9.10 -31.96 -35.33
CA PRO A 93 -8.01 -32.79 -35.89
C PRO A 93 -6.62 -32.39 -35.34
N SER A 94 -6.41 -31.12 -34.99
CA SER A 94 -5.15 -30.63 -34.41
C SER A 94 -4.92 -31.08 -32.97
N THR A 95 -5.97 -31.38 -32.18
CA THR A 95 -5.82 -31.87 -30.80
C THR A 95 -5.46 -33.36 -30.76
N ALA A 96 -5.84 -34.14 -31.76
CA ALA A 96 -5.45 -35.55 -31.89
C ALA A 96 -3.94 -35.72 -32.18
N ALA A 97 -3.30 -34.72 -32.79
CA ALA A 97 -1.88 -34.75 -33.16
C ALA A 97 -0.91 -34.32 -32.03
N VAL A 98 -1.43 -33.84 -30.89
CA VAL A 98 -0.59 -33.31 -29.80
C VAL A 98 0.38 -34.35 -29.23
N PRO A 99 -0.02 -35.60 -28.93
CA PRO A 99 0.91 -36.59 -28.41
C PRO A 99 2.07 -36.86 -29.38
N ASP A 100 1.80 -36.87 -30.69
CA ASP A 100 2.82 -37.09 -31.72
C ASP A 100 3.80 -35.91 -31.79
N LEU A 101 3.30 -34.68 -31.71
CA LEU A 101 4.13 -33.47 -31.64
C LEU A 101 4.97 -33.41 -30.36
N GLU A 102 4.43 -33.79 -29.21
CA GLU A 102 5.17 -33.84 -27.95
C GLU A 102 6.28 -34.90 -28.00
N ASN A 103 5.98 -36.09 -28.53
CA ASN A 103 6.97 -37.15 -28.74
C ASN A 103 8.06 -36.73 -29.73
N GLN A 104 7.68 -36.08 -30.83
CA GLN A 104 8.62 -35.53 -31.80
C GLN A 104 9.52 -34.48 -31.14
N HIS A 105 8.93 -33.55 -30.41
CA HIS A 105 9.67 -32.47 -29.79
C HIS A 105 10.66 -33.02 -28.74
N ALA A 106 10.26 -34.03 -27.96
CA ALA A 106 11.16 -34.76 -27.07
C ALA A 106 12.33 -35.40 -27.85
N ARG A 107 12.03 -36.08 -28.97
CA ARG A 107 13.06 -36.70 -29.82
C ARG A 107 14.02 -35.67 -30.43
N LEU A 108 13.52 -34.53 -30.89
CA LEU A 108 14.35 -33.44 -31.42
C LEU A 108 15.28 -32.89 -30.32
N ARG A 109 14.76 -32.72 -29.10
CA ARG A 109 15.58 -32.31 -27.94
C ARG A 109 16.65 -33.33 -27.59
N ASP A 110 16.35 -34.62 -27.68
CA ASP A 110 17.34 -35.69 -27.45
C ASP A 110 18.45 -35.65 -28.51
N LEU A 111 18.10 -35.51 -29.79
CA LEU A 111 19.08 -35.40 -30.88
C LEU A 111 19.95 -34.15 -30.76
N ILE A 112 19.34 -33.00 -30.44
CA ILE A 112 20.06 -31.75 -30.15
C ILE A 112 21.03 -31.99 -28.98
N THR A 113 20.58 -32.62 -27.90
CA THR A 113 21.39 -32.89 -26.71
C THR A 113 22.57 -33.80 -27.03
N GLN A 114 22.34 -34.91 -27.75
CA GLN A 114 23.39 -35.84 -28.15
C GLN A 114 24.46 -35.19 -29.02
N ARG A 115 24.05 -34.33 -29.96
CA ARG A 115 24.97 -33.67 -30.91
C ARG A 115 25.68 -32.46 -30.35
N SER A 116 25.01 -31.70 -29.49
CA SER A 116 25.60 -30.51 -28.87
C SER A 116 26.54 -30.90 -27.73
N ARG A 117 26.24 -31.94 -26.93
CA ARG A 117 27.01 -32.33 -25.74
C ARG A 117 28.53 -32.45 -25.95
N PRO A 118 29.05 -33.04 -27.04
CA PRO A 118 30.50 -33.12 -27.27
C PRO A 118 31.18 -31.77 -27.53
N HIS A 119 30.40 -30.77 -27.97
CA HIS A 119 30.89 -29.45 -28.36
C HIS A 119 30.52 -28.34 -27.37
N LEU A 120 29.62 -28.63 -26.43
CA LEU A 120 29.24 -27.69 -25.38
C LEU A 120 30.29 -27.69 -24.28
N ARG A 121 30.98 -26.55 -24.14
CA ARG A 121 31.64 -26.23 -22.88
C ARG A 121 30.63 -26.35 -21.76
N SER A 122 31.00 -27.02 -20.66
CA SER A 122 30.17 -27.07 -19.46
C SER A 122 29.83 -25.64 -19.03
N LEU A 123 28.55 -25.25 -19.19
CA LEU A 123 28.04 -23.96 -18.77
C LEU A 123 28.06 -23.92 -17.25
N ARG A 124 28.83 -23.00 -16.71
CA ARG A 124 28.83 -22.69 -15.28
C ARG A 124 27.78 -21.60 -15.04
N LEU A 125 27.35 -21.48 -13.79
CA LEU A 125 26.40 -20.43 -13.39
C LEU A 125 26.88 -19.02 -13.77
N GLN A 126 28.19 -18.79 -13.75
CA GLN A 126 28.84 -17.53 -14.15
C GLN A 126 28.78 -17.23 -15.67
N ASP A 127 28.43 -18.23 -16.48
CA ASP A 127 28.28 -18.08 -17.93
C ASP A 127 26.82 -17.70 -18.29
N LEU A 128 25.90 -17.64 -17.32
CA LEU A 128 24.53 -17.17 -17.53
C LEU A 128 24.47 -15.63 -17.62
N PRO A 129 23.59 -15.07 -18.46
CA PRO A 129 23.32 -13.63 -18.47
C PRO A 129 22.85 -13.14 -17.10
N THR A 130 23.24 -11.92 -16.75
CA THR A 130 22.95 -11.32 -15.43
C THR A 130 21.43 -11.16 -15.23
N GLU A 131 20.68 -10.97 -16.31
CA GLU A 131 19.22 -10.85 -16.34
C GLU A 131 18.55 -12.16 -15.90
N ILE A 132 19.09 -13.32 -16.32
CA ILE A 132 18.57 -14.62 -15.92
C ILE A 132 18.83 -14.85 -14.43
N LEU A 133 20.04 -14.52 -13.96
CA LEU A 133 20.39 -14.62 -12.55
C LEU A 133 19.52 -13.67 -11.70
N ALA A 134 19.25 -12.46 -12.19
CA ALA A 134 18.36 -11.50 -11.53
C ALA A 134 16.92 -12.05 -11.42
N ASN A 135 16.43 -12.74 -12.46
CA ASN A 135 15.13 -13.40 -12.42
C ASN A 135 15.10 -14.55 -11.41
N VAL A 136 16.17 -15.34 -11.28
CA VAL A 136 16.27 -16.38 -10.25
C VAL A 136 16.22 -15.77 -8.85
N VAL A 137 16.98 -14.70 -8.62
CA VAL A 137 16.96 -13.99 -7.33
C VAL A 137 15.58 -13.39 -7.06
N ALA A 138 14.95 -12.77 -8.06
CA ALA A 138 13.61 -12.21 -7.95
C ALA A 138 12.55 -13.28 -7.66
N TYR A 139 12.69 -14.48 -8.22
CA TYR A 139 11.82 -15.61 -7.90
C TYR A 139 11.92 -16.03 -6.41
N CYS A 140 13.13 -15.98 -5.85
CA CYS A 140 13.34 -16.16 -4.41
C CYS A 140 12.85 -14.97 -3.57
N GLU A 141 12.52 -13.82 -4.19
CA GLU A 141 11.86 -12.71 -3.51
C GLU A 141 10.36 -12.82 -3.50
N SER A 142 9.77 -13.25 -4.61
CA SER A 142 8.34 -13.29 -4.73
C SER A 142 7.80 -14.43 -3.88
N GLY A 143 8.37 -15.63 -3.88
CA GLY A 143 7.54 -16.79 -3.54
C GLY A 143 6.37 -16.87 -4.55
N VAL A 144 5.48 -17.84 -4.41
CA VAL A 144 4.37 -18.03 -5.35
C VAL A 144 3.30 -16.95 -5.11
N TRP A 145 3.48 -15.75 -5.66
CA TRP A 145 2.41 -14.75 -5.75
C TRP A 145 1.93 -14.73 -7.20
N THR A 146 0.74 -15.25 -7.41
CA THR A 146 0.01 -15.10 -8.66
C THR A 146 -0.18 -13.61 -8.92
N ARG A 147 0.21 -13.19 -10.12
CA ARG A 147 0.22 -11.81 -10.63
C ARG A 147 -1.19 -11.15 -10.69
N GLU A 148 -2.22 -11.79 -10.16
CA GLU A 148 -3.63 -11.42 -10.29
C GLU A 148 -4.28 -10.89 -9.00
N GLU A 149 -3.59 -10.91 -7.86
CA GLU A 149 -4.21 -10.37 -6.64
C GLU A 149 -4.03 -8.84 -6.50
N ASP A 150 -5.17 -8.23 -6.21
CA ASP A 150 -5.52 -6.82 -6.12
C ASP A 150 -4.40 -5.88 -5.60
N PRO A 151 -4.08 -4.77 -6.30
CA PRO A 151 -3.18 -3.73 -5.77
C PRO A 151 -3.61 -3.17 -4.40
N ASP A 152 -4.84 -3.42 -3.94
CA ASP A 152 -5.32 -3.08 -2.60
C ASP A 152 -4.70 -3.90 -1.47
N LEU A 153 -4.46 -5.20 -1.67
CA LEU A 153 -3.85 -6.02 -0.61
C LEU A 153 -2.37 -5.67 -0.40
N ALA A 154 -1.73 -5.07 -1.41
CA ALA A 154 -0.35 -4.61 -1.37
C ALA A 154 -0.18 -3.22 -0.73
N ALA A 155 -1.26 -2.59 -0.23
CA ALA A 155 -1.16 -1.45 0.69
C ALA A 155 -0.67 -1.90 2.07
N THR A 156 -1.16 -3.04 2.54
CA THR A 156 -0.59 -3.81 3.64
C THR A 156 0.44 -4.78 3.10
N VAL A 157 1.64 -4.29 2.71
CA VAL A 157 2.77 -5.20 2.47
C VAL A 157 3.13 -5.82 3.83
N GLY A 158 2.52 -6.98 4.09
CA GLY A 158 2.92 -7.86 5.17
C GLY A 158 4.41 -8.10 5.08
N ALA A 159 5.06 -8.18 6.24
CA ALA A 159 6.48 -8.49 6.35
C ALA A 159 6.82 -9.66 5.42
N ARG A 160 7.84 -9.47 4.57
CA ARG A 160 8.35 -10.51 3.68
C ARG A 160 8.52 -11.81 4.48
N PRO A 161 8.01 -12.96 4.00
CA PRO A 161 8.21 -14.23 4.68
C PRO A 161 9.69 -14.42 5.04
N PRO A 162 10.01 -14.81 6.29
CA PRO A 162 11.39 -14.99 6.73
C PRO A 162 12.22 -15.91 5.81
N GLY A 163 11.55 -16.86 5.14
CA GLY A 163 12.17 -17.80 4.19
C GLY A 163 12.82 -17.13 2.97
N ASP A 164 12.26 -16.02 2.48
CA ASP A 164 12.72 -15.40 1.24
C ASP A 164 14.05 -14.66 1.43
N VAL A 165 14.25 -14.05 2.60
CA VAL A 165 15.51 -13.36 2.95
C VAL A 165 16.63 -14.37 3.21
N ALA A 166 16.32 -15.50 3.84
CA ALA A 166 17.28 -16.59 4.04
C ALA A 166 17.74 -17.18 2.70
N ALA A 167 16.82 -17.38 1.75
CA ALA A 167 17.13 -17.83 0.40
C ALA A 167 18.10 -16.87 -0.32
N ILE A 168 17.85 -15.56 -0.29
CA ILE A 168 18.79 -14.56 -0.84
C ILE A 168 20.15 -14.64 -0.18
N ARG A 169 20.20 -14.70 1.16
CA ARG A 169 21.47 -14.77 1.90
C ARG A 169 22.28 -16.00 1.45
N ASN A 170 21.63 -17.14 1.29
CA ASN A 170 22.27 -18.37 0.83
C ASN A 170 22.75 -18.25 -0.63
N LEU A 171 21.95 -17.65 -1.52
CA LEU A 171 22.34 -17.39 -2.91
C LEU A 171 23.61 -16.52 -3.00
N ARG A 172 23.71 -15.49 -2.15
CA ARG A 172 24.90 -14.64 -2.11
C ARG A 172 26.17 -15.38 -1.70
N LEU A 173 26.05 -16.39 -0.86
CA LEU A 173 27.19 -17.19 -0.40
C LEU A 173 27.66 -18.20 -1.46
N THR A 174 26.90 -18.40 -2.54
CA THR A 174 27.19 -19.44 -3.53
C THR A 174 28.31 -19.02 -4.48
N CYS A 175 28.28 -17.80 -5.05
CA CYS A 175 29.34 -17.26 -5.90
C CYS A 175 29.31 -15.73 -5.97
N ARG A 176 30.38 -15.10 -6.48
CA ARG A 176 30.48 -13.63 -6.61
C ARG A 176 29.38 -13.02 -7.48
N VAL A 177 29.05 -13.66 -8.60
CA VAL A 177 28.01 -13.13 -9.52
C VAL A 177 26.65 -13.12 -8.83
N LEU A 178 26.27 -14.19 -8.14
CA LEU A 178 25.05 -14.20 -7.33
C LEU A 178 25.14 -13.24 -6.15
N ALA A 179 26.31 -13.07 -5.54
CA ALA A 179 26.51 -12.09 -4.47
C ALA A 179 26.18 -10.67 -4.94
N ASP A 180 26.64 -10.30 -6.14
CA ASP A 180 26.43 -8.99 -6.74
C ASP A 180 24.97 -8.78 -7.17
N VAL A 181 24.36 -9.79 -7.81
CA VAL A 181 22.97 -9.74 -8.26
C VAL A 181 21.99 -9.78 -7.09
N ALA A 182 22.28 -10.52 -6.03
CA ALA A 182 21.37 -10.70 -4.90
C ALA A 182 21.57 -9.67 -3.77
N ALA A 183 22.69 -8.92 -3.75
CA ALA A 183 22.91 -7.88 -2.75
C ALA A 183 21.82 -6.77 -2.72
N PRO A 184 21.35 -6.24 -3.87
CA PRO A 184 20.25 -5.27 -3.91
C PRO A 184 18.92 -5.81 -3.34
N HIS A 185 18.76 -7.13 -3.29
CA HIS A 185 17.52 -7.80 -2.90
C HIS A 185 17.43 -8.02 -1.38
N LEU A 186 18.51 -7.76 -0.63
CA LEU A 186 18.56 -7.94 0.83
C LEU A 186 17.76 -6.90 1.61
N VAL A 187 17.79 -5.64 1.15
CA VAL A 187 17.22 -4.50 1.85
C VAL A 187 16.36 -3.73 0.86
N ARG A 188 15.11 -4.18 0.71
CA ARG A 188 14.09 -3.51 -0.13
C ARG A 188 13.37 -2.40 0.63
N VAL A 189 13.22 -2.58 1.94
CA VAL A 189 12.51 -1.67 2.84
C VAL A 189 13.48 -1.21 3.93
N VAL A 190 13.54 0.09 4.18
CA VAL A 190 14.32 0.67 5.27
C VAL A 190 13.38 1.38 6.22
N ASP A 191 13.41 0.98 7.48
CA ASP A 191 12.65 1.62 8.55
C ASP A 191 13.51 2.66 9.24
N VAL A 192 12.95 3.86 9.38
CA VAL A 192 13.63 5.01 9.95
C VAL A 192 12.81 5.54 11.10
N ALA A 193 13.33 5.42 12.32
CA ALA A 193 12.77 6.10 13.48
C ALA A 193 13.50 7.42 13.73
N MET A 194 12.84 8.31 14.46
CA MET A 194 13.40 9.58 14.91
C MET A 194 14.41 9.37 16.06
N THR A 195 15.54 8.74 15.75
CA THR A 195 16.68 8.57 16.66
C THR A 195 18.02 8.73 15.92
N PRO A 196 19.10 9.17 16.59
CA PRO A 196 20.42 9.31 15.98
C PRO A 196 20.92 8.00 15.37
N ALA A 197 20.76 6.88 16.08
CA ALA A 197 21.18 5.57 15.63
C ALA A 197 20.45 5.13 14.35
N SER A 198 19.15 5.41 14.26
CA SER A 198 18.37 5.07 13.07
C SER A 198 18.77 5.93 11.86
N LEU A 199 19.04 7.23 12.05
CA LEU A 199 19.53 8.10 10.99
C LEU A 199 20.95 7.73 10.53
N ALA A 200 21.83 7.36 11.46
CA ALA A 200 23.17 6.88 11.12
C ALA A 200 23.12 5.59 10.29
N LYS A 201 22.23 4.66 10.65
CA LYS A 201 21.99 3.43 9.87
C LYS A 201 21.43 3.74 8.49
N LEU A 202 20.47 4.66 8.38
CA LEU A 202 19.93 5.13 7.10
C LEU A 202 21.03 5.74 6.22
N ASP A 203 21.88 6.59 6.78
CA ASP A 203 23.00 7.20 6.06
C ASP A 203 23.99 6.14 5.57
N ALA A 204 24.36 5.17 6.41
CA ALA A 204 25.22 4.05 6.03
C ALA A 204 24.62 3.22 4.88
N ILE A 205 23.34 2.87 4.95
CA ILE A 205 22.63 2.13 3.88
C ILE A 205 22.62 2.94 2.59
N SER A 206 22.30 4.24 2.68
CA SER A 206 22.20 5.12 1.51
C SER A 206 23.53 5.31 0.75
N ARG A 207 24.66 5.14 1.43
CA ARG A 207 26.00 5.23 0.83
C ARG A 207 26.56 3.88 0.40
N HIS A 208 25.89 2.79 0.73
CA HIS A 208 26.39 1.45 0.41
C HIS A 208 26.25 1.17 -1.10
N PRO A 209 27.33 0.85 -1.82
CA PRO A 209 27.37 0.86 -3.29
C PRO A 209 26.37 -0.10 -3.96
N THR A 210 26.10 -1.24 -3.33
CA THR A 210 25.18 -2.27 -3.87
C THR A 210 23.82 -2.30 -3.21
N ILE A 211 23.70 -1.85 -1.96
CA ILE A 211 22.46 -1.97 -1.18
C ILE A 211 21.56 -0.76 -1.44
N SER A 212 22.13 0.45 -1.58
CA SER A 212 21.34 1.67 -1.80
C SER A 212 20.49 1.61 -3.07
N GLY A 213 21.01 0.99 -4.13
CA GLY A 213 20.27 0.74 -5.37
C GLY A 213 19.19 -0.34 -5.24
N GLY A 214 19.21 -1.13 -4.17
CA GLY A 214 18.22 -2.17 -3.88
C GLY A 214 16.98 -1.67 -3.12
N VAL A 215 17.14 -0.57 -2.39
CA VAL A 215 16.06 0.04 -1.59
C VAL A 215 14.98 0.57 -2.51
N LEU A 216 13.75 0.11 -2.31
CA LEU A 216 12.55 0.53 -3.06
C LEU A 216 11.64 1.41 -2.19
N HIS A 217 11.70 1.21 -0.88
CA HIS A 217 10.73 1.73 0.07
C HIS A 217 11.44 2.24 1.34
N VAL A 218 11.09 3.47 1.75
CA VAL A 218 11.50 4.02 3.05
C VAL A 218 10.25 4.25 3.91
N ARG A 219 10.20 3.58 5.06
CA ARG A 219 9.16 3.75 6.09
C ARG A 219 9.68 4.68 7.17
N VAL A 220 8.98 5.78 7.39
CA VAL A 220 9.35 6.87 8.29
C VAL A 220 8.43 6.83 9.51
N GLY A 221 9.00 6.49 10.66
CA GLY A 221 8.31 6.39 11.94
C GLY A 221 8.31 7.72 12.68
N LEU A 222 7.11 8.28 12.86
CA LEU A 222 6.88 9.54 13.58
C LEU A 222 6.34 9.35 15.00
N ALA A 223 6.40 8.14 15.55
CA ALA A 223 6.07 7.88 16.94
C ALA A 223 6.83 8.83 17.89
N SER A 224 6.17 9.32 18.94
CA SER A 224 6.67 10.39 19.80
C SER A 224 7.01 9.92 21.21
N TYR A 225 7.91 10.64 21.86
CA TYR A 225 8.12 10.60 23.31
C TYR A 225 7.41 11.80 23.94
N LEU A 226 6.84 11.61 25.13
CA LEU A 226 6.22 12.68 25.90
C LEU A 226 7.28 13.33 26.78
N ALA A 227 7.65 14.58 26.45
CA ALA A 227 8.67 15.32 27.18
C ALA A 227 8.31 15.48 28.68
N GLN A 228 7.02 15.54 29.01
CA GLN A 228 6.56 15.63 30.40
C GLN A 228 6.93 14.39 31.23
N LEU A 229 6.91 13.20 30.62
CA LEU A 229 7.26 11.94 31.28
C LEU A 229 8.76 11.80 31.52
N LYS A 230 9.60 12.62 30.88
CA LYS A 230 11.04 12.68 31.16
C LYS A 230 11.35 13.41 32.48
N THR A 231 10.45 14.30 32.91
CA THR A 231 10.61 15.14 34.11
C THR A 231 9.72 14.73 35.27
N ASP A 232 8.61 14.05 35.00
CA ASP A 232 7.63 13.62 36.01
C ASP A 232 7.71 12.11 36.25
N TRP A 233 8.44 11.73 37.31
CA TRP A 233 8.56 10.35 37.77
C TRP A 233 7.20 9.71 38.07
N ALA A 234 6.29 10.43 38.73
CA ALA A 234 5.01 9.88 39.15
C ALA A 234 4.14 9.55 37.93
N ASN A 235 4.13 10.39 36.91
CA ASN A 235 3.41 10.14 35.65
C ASN A 235 4.04 8.98 34.88
N PHE A 236 5.37 8.92 34.83
CA PHE A 236 6.06 7.81 34.21
C PHE A 236 5.75 6.48 34.91
N ALA A 237 5.84 6.42 36.24
CA ALA A 237 5.54 5.21 37.00
C ALA A 237 4.10 4.73 36.78
N ARG A 238 3.13 5.67 36.74
CA ARG A 238 1.73 5.37 36.39
C ARG A 238 1.60 4.81 34.97
N LEU A 239 2.28 5.38 33.98
CA LEU A 239 2.32 4.87 32.61
C LEU A 239 2.91 3.46 32.57
N ALA A 240 4.06 3.26 33.20
CA ALA A 240 4.79 2.00 33.16
C ALA A 240 3.97 0.86 33.73
N LEU A 241 3.40 1.05 34.93
CA LEU A 241 2.53 0.06 35.55
C LEU A 241 1.29 -0.24 34.68
N ARG A 242 0.72 0.78 34.03
CA ARG A 242 -0.41 0.57 33.11
C ARG A 242 -0.02 -0.23 31.87
N LYS A 243 1.10 0.09 31.21
CA LYS A 243 1.60 -0.66 30.05
C LYS A 243 1.82 -2.13 30.41
N LEU A 244 2.48 -2.39 31.54
CA LEU A 244 2.72 -3.75 32.03
C LEU A 244 1.42 -4.49 32.38
N LEU A 245 0.38 -3.80 32.86
CA LEU A 245 -0.94 -4.40 33.07
C LEU A 245 -1.62 -4.81 31.76
N VAL A 246 -1.49 -3.98 30.72
CA VAL A 246 -2.06 -4.25 29.40
C VAL A 246 -1.40 -5.47 28.77
N GLU A 247 -0.07 -5.60 28.85
CA GLU A 247 0.62 -6.81 28.36
C GLU A 247 0.18 -8.06 29.09
N ALA A 248 0.15 -8.06 30.42
CA ALA A 248 -0.27 -9.25 31.16
C ALA A 248 -1.73 -9.65 30.87
N LYS A 249 -2.60 -8.67 30.58
CA LYS A 249 -3.96 -8.96 30.10
C LYS A 249 -3.97 -9.55 28.69
N ARG A 250 -3.10 -9.08 27.79
CA ARG A 250 -2.94 -9.62 26.42
C ARG A 250 -2.48 -11.08 26.48
N ASP A 251 -1.45 -11.37 27.25
CA ASP A 251 -0.90 -12.72 27.38
C ASP A 251 -1.88 -13.70 28.02
N ASN A 252 -2.67 -13.24 28.99
CA ASN A 252 -3.77 -14.01 29.56
C ASN A 252 -4.90 -14.30 28.53
N ARG A 253 -5.22 -13.35 27.64
CA ARG A 253 -6.21 -13.55 26.56
C ARG A 253 -5.70 -14.48 25.46
N ALA A 254 -4.39 -14.46 25.19
CA ALA A 254 -3.76 -15.35 24.23
C ALA A 254 -3.63 -16.81 24.74
N GLY A 255 -4.11 -17.11 25.95
CA GLY A 255 -4.00 -18.43 26.57
C GLY A 255 -2.56 -18.82 26.96
N GLY A 256 -1.64 -17.84 26.96
CA GLY A 256 -0.20 -18.07 27.17
C GLY A 256 0.24 -18.06 28.63
N LEU A 257 -0.55 -17.49 29.55
CA LEU A 257 -0.24 -17.44 30.99
C LEU A 257 -1.22 -18.29 31.80
N CYS A 258 -0.69 -19.11 32.71
CA CYS A 258 -1.53 -19.77 33.71
C CYS A 258 -2.08 -18.76 34.73
N LYS A 259 -3.18 -19.08 35.42
CA LYS A 259 -3.81 -18.19 36.41
C LYS A 259 -2.86 -17.78 37.54
N GLU A 260 -1.93 -18.67 37.91
CA GLU A 260 -0.94 -18.42 38.96
C GLU A 260 0.07 -17.33 38.53
N ASP A 261 0.45 -17.32 37.27
CA ASP A 261 1.41 -16.36 36.72
C ASP A 261 0.82 -14.97 36.57
N LEU A 262 -0.45 -14.87 36.16
CA LEU A 262 -1.18 -13.60 36.19
C LEU A 262 -1.30 -13.06 37.62
N ALA A 263 -1.48 -13.93 38.61
CA ALA A 263 -1.53 -13.55 40.02
C ALA A 263 -0.17 -13.06 40.52
N LYS A 264 0.93 -13.73 40.15
CA LYS A 264 2.32 -13.28 40.43
C LYS A 264 2.60 -11.92 39.80
N HIS A 265 2.20 -11.70 38.53
CA HIS A 265 2.36 -10.42 37.84
C HIS A 265 1.62 -9.29 38.56
N ARG A 266 0.35 -9.52 38.92
CA ARG A 266 -0.42 -8.56 39.73
C ARG A 266 0.24 -8.33 41.08
N ALA A 267 0.73 -9.36 41.75
CA ALA A 267 1.39 -9.24 43.05
C ALA A 267 2.67 -8.39 42.96
N ARG A 268 3.51 -8.60 41.94
CA ARG A 268 4.74 -7.82 41.70
C ARG A 268 4.44 -6.37 41.33
N MET A 269 3.42 -6.13 40.50
CA MET A 269 2.96 -4.76 40.21
C MET A 269 2.39 -4.06 41.44
N GLU A 270 1.65 -4.78 42.27
CA GLU A 270 1.14 -4.29 43.55
C GLU A 270 2.26 -4.05 44.56
N GLU A 271 3.33 -4.83 44.52
CA GLU A 271 4.56 -4.60 45.29
C GLU A 271 5.23 -3.31 44.83
N TRP A 272 5.44 -3.10 43.53
CA TRP A 272 5.97 -1.84 43.00
C TRP A 272 5.08 -0.64 43.32
N ARG A 273 3.76 -0.83 43.37
CA ARG A 273 2.81 0.21 43.79
C ARG A 273 2.88 0.52 45.28
N ARG A 274 3.15 -0.49 46.12
CA ARG A 274 3.21 -0.39 47.60
C ARG A 274 4.57 0.07 48.11
N ASN A 275 5.66 -0.33 47.46
CA ASN A 275 7.02 0.09 47.78
C ASN A 275 7.26 1.52 47.30
N GLN A 276 6.79 2.48 48.09
CA GLN A 276 7.18 3.88 47.93
C GLN A 276 8.60 4.12 48.49
N PRO A 277 9.38 5.04 47.90
CA PRO A 277 8.98 5.97 46.82
C PRO A 277 9.37 5.53 45.39
N GLU A 278 10.40 4.71 45.19
CA GLU A 278 10.94 4.43 43.84
C GLU A 278 11.49 2.99 43.69
N PRO A 279 10.72 2.04 43.12
CA PRO A 279 11.22 0.70 42.85
C PRO A 279 12.43 0.73 41.89
N PRO A 280 13.57 0.05 42.20
CA PRO A 280 14.79 0.15 41.40
C PRO A 280 14.62 -0.12 39.90
N PHE A 281 13.79 -1.10 39.55
CA PHE A 281 13.46 -1.44 38.15
C PHE A 281 12.79 -0.26 37.43
N LEU A 282 11.83 0.41 38.06
CA LEU A 282 11.14 1.55 37.45
C LEU A 282 12.10 2.75 37.31
N VAL A 283 13.06 2.93 38.24
CA VAL A 283 14.07 3.99 38.17
C VAL A 283 14.96 3.77 36.95
N GLN A 284 15.38 2.53 36.72
CA GLN A 284 16.14 2.16 35.53
C GLN A 284 15.31 2.39 34.25
N ALA A 285 14.04 1.99 34.25
CA ALA A 285 13.13 2.20 33.11
C ALA A 285 12.94 3.69 32.79
N PHE A 286 12.82 4.54 33.82
CA PHE A 286 12.70 5.99 33.69
C PHE A 286 13.98 6.60 33.12
N GLY A 287 15.15 6.17 33.60
CA GLY A 287 16.44 6.58 33.07
C GLY A 287 16.58 6.25 31.58
N GLU A 288 16.20 5.04 31.18
CA GLU A 288 16.23 4.62 29.77
C GLU A 288 15.20 5.38 28.91
N TYR A 289 13.99 5.62 29.42
CA TYR A 289 12.99 6.45 28.74
C TYR A 289 13.50 7.87 28.53
N LYS A 290 14.05 8.50 29.57
CA LYS A 290 14.63 9.85 29.52
C LYS A 290 15.75 9.93 28.48
N ARG A 291 16.67 8.97 28.48
CA ARG A 291 17.76 8.87 27.49
C ARG A 291 17.22 8.82 26.06
N ARG A 292 16.21 7.98 25.78
CA ARG A 292 15.61 7.87 24.44
C ARG A 292 14.80 9.11 24.04
N CYS A 293 14.16 9.78 24.99
CA CYS A 293 13.47 11.04 24.77
C CYS A 293 14.46 12.15 24.38
N GLU A 294 15.61 12.23 25.04
CA GLU A 294 16.69 13.17 24.69
C GLU A 294 17.28 12.89 23.30
N GLU A 295 17.48 11.62 22.96
CA GLU A 295 17.90 11.22 21.61
C GLU A 295 16.89 11.62 20.53
N TYR A 296 15.60 11.46 20.82
CA TYR A 296 14.50 11.87 19.95
C TYR A 296 14.49 13.40 19.74
N GLU A 297 14.52 14.17 20.82
CA GLU A 297 14.55 15.64 20.79
C GLU A 297 15.75 16.17 19.97
N ALA A 298 16.91 15.53 20.10
CA ALA A 298 18.15 15.94 19.43
C ALA A 298 18.09 15.83 17.90
N VAL A 299 17.24 14.95 17.35
CA VAL A 299 17.13 14.74 15.90
C VAL A 299 15.80 15.17 15.30
N ARG A 300 14.82 15.55 16.13
CA ARG A 300 13.50 15.99 15.68
C ARG A 300 13.62 17.13 14.67
N ALA A 301 14.37 18.17 15.02
CA ALA A 301 14.67 19.26 14.12
C ALA A 301 15.55 18.76 12.95
N GLY A 302 15.05 18.89 11.72
CA GLY A 302 15.78 18.48 10.52
C GLY A 302 15.73 16.97 10.23
N PHE A 303 14.90 16.20 10.94
CA PHE A 303 14.65 14.79 10.66
C PHE A 303 14.21 14.58 9.21
N GLY A 304 13.22 15.36 8.74
CA GLY A 304 12.71 15.28 7.38
C GLY A 304 13.78 15.54 6.32
N ASP A 305 14.68 16.50 6.56
CA ASP A 305 15.81 16.78 5.66
C ASP A 305 16.84 15.65 5.66
N ALA A 306 17.15 15.07 6.83
CA ALA A 306 18.06 13.94 6.93
C ALA A 306 17.58 12.73 6.14
N VAL A 307 16.29 12.41 6.24
CA VAL A 307 15.66 11.33 5.46
C VAL A 307 15.70 11.67 3.97
N ALA A 308 15.28 12.87 3.57
CA ALA A 308 15.30 13.29 2.17
C ALA A 308 16.70 13.22 1.54
N ARG A 309 17.75 13.62 2.27
CA ARG A 309 19.16 13.48 1.82
C ARG A 309 19.55 12.03 1.57
N ALA A 310 19.09 11.10 2.40
CA ALA A 310 19.37 9.69 2.22
C ALA A 310 18.61 9.09 1.04
N VAL A 311 17.32 9.42 0.91
CA VAL A 311 16.48 8.97 -0.23
C VAL A 311 17.05 9.49 -1.55
N ALA A 312 17.57 10.73 -1.60
CA ALA A 312 18.20 11.27 -2.80
C ALA A 312 19.42 10.46 -3.31
N ARG A 313 20.06 9.66 -2.44
CA ARG A 313 21.16 8.74 -2.81
C ARG A 313 20.66 7.35 -3.22
N MET A 314 19.39 7.04 -2.96
CA MET A 314 18.76 5.75 -3.25
C MET A 314 17.91 5.88 -4.52
N ARG A 315 18.54 5.71 -5.69
CA ARG A 315 17.91 5.94 -7.01
C ARG A 315 16.58 5.22 -7.26
N ASN A 316 16.34 4.10 -6.57
CA ASN A 316 15.14 3.28 -6.76
C ASN A 316 14.12 3.42 -5.62
N ALA A 317 14.40 4.25 -4.60
CA ALA A 317 13.52 4.47 -3.47
C ALA A 317 12.42 5.47 -3.84
N THR A 318 11.41 5.00 -4.57
CA THR A 318 10.29 5.82 -5.06
C THR A 318 9.03 5.69 -4.21
N ARG A 319 9.02 4.80 -3.21
CA ARG A 319 7.93 4.67 -2.23
C ARG A 319 8.34 5.27 -0.90
N VAL A 320 7.53 6.19 -0.40
CA VAL A 320 7.66 6.76 0.94
C VAL A 320 6.40 6.45 1.72
N GLU A 321 6.57 5.88 2.91
CA GLU A 321 5.49 5.63 3.86
C GLU A 321 5.82 6.35 5.15
N VAL A 322 4.85 7.06 5.70
CA VAL A 322 4.96 7.83 6.94
C VAL A 322 3.88 7.33 7.87
N ASN A 323 4.28 6.84 9.04
CA ASN A 323 3.33 6.35 10.03
C ASN A 323 3.84 6.61 11.45
N ASP A 324 2.93 6.68 12.42
CA ASP A 324 3.26 6.68 13.85
C ASP A 324 3.05 5.28 14.46
N LYS A 325 2.50 4.35 13.66
CA LYS A 325 2.27 2.94 14.00
C LYS A 325 3.53 2.09 14.07
N ILE A 326 4.70 2.57 13.62
CA ILE A 326 5.99 1.89 13.84
C ILE A 326 6.22 1.57 15.34
N ALA A 327 5.64 2.34 16.27
CA ALA A 327 5.64 1.98 17.68
C ALA A 327 4.94 0.63 17.95
N GLN A 328 3.81 0.38 17.29
CA GLN A 328 3.07 -0.88 17.35
C GLN A 328 3.83 -2.00 16.63
N ASP A 329 4.40 -1.74 15.44
CA ASP A 329 5.24 -2.72 14.75
C ASP A 329 6.42 -3.18 15.62
N ARG A 330 7.06 -2.24 16.33
CA ARG A 330 8.13 -2.54 17.29
C ARG A 330 7.64 -3.31 18.50
N ARG A 331 6.43 -3.02 18.98
CA ARG A 331 5.80 -3.80 20.05
C ARG A 331 5.49 -5.22 19.59
N ASP A 332 4.99 -5.39 18.37
CA ASP A 332 4.71 -6.72 17.80
C ASP A 332 6.00 -7.47 17.43
N GLU A 333 7.06 -6.78 17.00
CA GLU A 333 8.41 -7.35 16.89
C GLU A 333 8.98 -7.76 18.25
N TRP A 334 8.76 -6.93 19.28
CA TRP A 334 9.13 -7.27 20.65
C TRP A 334 8.40 -8.54 21.11
N HIS A 335 7.10 -8.67 20.84
CA HIS A 335 6.33 -9.89 21.15
C HIS A 335 6.85 -11.13 20.40
N ARG A 336 7.30 -10.97 19.15
CA ARG A 336 7.90 -12.08 18.38
C ARG A 336 9.29 -12.47 18.88
N THR A 337 10.07 -11.50 19.34
CA THR A 337 11.44 -11.73 19.81
C THR A 337 11.46 -12.29 21.22
N HIS A 338 10.48 -11.88 22.03
CA HIS A 338 10.36 -12.21 23.43
C HIS A 338 9.09 -13.01 23.69
N GLU A 339 9.01 -14.22 23.12
CA GLU A 339 7.91 -15.16 23.41
C GLU A 339 7.84 -15.44 24.92
N SER A 340 6.63 -15.53 25.47
CA SER A 340 6.40 -15.85 26.87
C SER A 340 7.08 -17.18 27.23
N ARG A 341 8.04 -17.16 28.16
CA ARG A 341 8.73 -18.37 28.62
C ARG A 341 7.71 -19.30 29.30
N ARG A 342 7.63 -20.55 28.82
CA ARG A 342 6.69 -21.56 29.36
C ARG A 342 7.13 -22.20 30.67
N GLU A 343 8.42 -22.11 31.03
CA GLU A 343 8.95 -22.71 32.26
C GLU A 343 9.64 -21.65 33.13
N ASN A 344 9.04 -21.40 34.30
CA ASN A 344 9.63 -20.80 35.51
C ASN A 344 9.98 -19.31 35.56
N ASP A 345 9.56 -18.47 34.61
CA ASP A 345 9.37 -17.03 34.86
C ASP A 345 8.32 -16.46 33.90
N PRO A 346 7.14 -16.02 34.38
CA PRO A 346 6.11 -15.46 33.50
C PRO A 346 6.42 -14.04 33.05
N LEU A 347 7.46 -13.42 33.59
CA LEU A 347 7.92 -12.14 33.12
C LEU A 347 8.86 -12.37 31.96
N VAL A 348 8.63 -11.60 30.90
CA VAL A 348 9.70 -11.32 29.97
C VAL A 348 10.87 -10.77 30.77
N ASP A 349 12.09 -11.19 30.42
CA ASP A 349 13.36 -10.70 30.97
C ASP A 349 13.28 -9.20 31.35
N GLU A 350 13.83 -8.80 32.51
CA GLU A 350 13.76 -7.40 32.96
C GLU A 350 14.28 -6.45 31.88
N GLN A 351 15.30 -6.88 31.13
CA GLN A 351 15.82 -6.14 29.98
C GLN A 351 14.77 -5.93 28.88
N ALA A 352 13.98 -6.95 28.57
CA ALA A 352 12.90 -6.84 27.60
C ALA A 352 11.77 -5.93 28.09
N LEU A 353 11.45 -5.96 29.39
CA LEU A 353 10.46 -5.03 29.96
C LEU A 353 10.97 -3.59 29.95
N LEU A 354 12.27 -3.36 30.22
CA LEU A 354 12.90 -2.05 30.06
C LEU A 354 12.79 -1.55 28.61
N GLU A 355 13.06 -2.42 27.63
CA GLU A 355 12.91 -2.09 26.21
C GLU A 355 11.48 -1.66 25.86
N LEU A 356 10.49 -2.43 26.34
CA LEU A 356 9.06 -2.16 26.14
C LEU A 356 8.64 -0.82 26.74
N LEU A 357 9.04 -0.54 27.98
CA LEU A 357 8.70 0.70 28.68
C LEU A 357 9.34 1.93 28.03
N ALA A 358 10.50 1.74 27.39
CA ALA A 358 11.23 2.78 26.68
C ALA A 358 10.84 2.92 25.20
N LEU A 359 9.84 2.18 24.69
CA LEU A 359 9.34 2.37 23.33
C LEU A 359 8.60 3.72 23.18
N PRO A 360 8.73 4.37 22.01
CA PRO A 360 7.93 5.57 21.70
C PRO A 360 6.43 5.21 21.62
N MET A 361 5.58 6.23 21.67
CA MET A 361 4.13 6.10 21.65
C MET A 361 3.55 6.57 20.31
N ARG A 362 2.38 6.05 19.95
CA ARG A 362 1.56 6.64 18.89
C ARG A 362 1.06 8.00 19.34
N TRP A 363 0.67 8.87 18.41
CA TRP A 363 0.24 10.22 18.75
C TRP A 363 -1.00 10.23 19.64
N GLU A 364 -1.97 9.37 19.34
CA GLU A 364 -3.18 9.21 20.15
C GLU A 364 -2.92 8.56 21.52
N ASP A 365 -1.96 7.61 21.61
CA ASP A 365 -1.57 7.05 22.91
C ASP A 365 -0.93 8.13 23.77
N ALA A 366 -0.04 8.95 23.19
CA ALA A 366 0.58 10.09 23.84
C ALA A 366 -0.46 11.11 24.32
N ALA A 367 -1.43 11.44 23.46
CA ALA A 367 -2.53 12.34 23.75
C ALA A 367 -3.43 11.87 24.90
N ALA A 368 -3.68 10.56 25.01
CA ALA A 368 -4.50 10.02 26.09
C ALA A 368 -3.91 10.30 27.49
N TYR A 369 -2.62 10.61 27.59
CA TYR A 369 -1.95 10.99 28.85
C TYR A 369 -1.85 12.50 29.06
N GLU A 370 -1.69 13.26 27.98
CA GLU A 370 -1.68 14.72 27.99
C GLU A 370 -3.07 15.22 27.61
N TRP A 371 -3.99 15.31 28.58
CA TRP A 371 -5.27 15.97 28.32
C TRP A 371 -5.00 17.45 28.01
N GLY A 372 -5.01 17.83 26.72
CA GLY A 372 -5.07 19.21 26.26
C GLY A 372 -4.00 19.65 25.26
N GLU A 373 -3.95 20.96 25.07
CA GLU A 373 -3.17 21.72 24.08
C GLU A 373 -1.64 21.52 24.08
N ALA A 374 -1.10 20.76 25.03
CA ALA A 374 0.34 20.58 25.28
C ALA A 374 0.99 19.44 24.48
N SER A 375 0.20 18.60 23.80
CA SER A 375 0.76 17.52 22.97
C SER A 375 1.46 18.06 21.72
N ASP A 376 2.76 17.75 21.64
CA ASP A 376 3.67 18.24 20.61
C ASP A 376 4.11 17.09 19.68
N HIS A 377 3.24 16.75 18.72
CA HIS A 377 3.51 15.73 17.70
C HIS A 377 4.36 16.30 16.55
N PRO A 378 5.31 15.54 16.00
CA PRO A 378 6.23 16.02 14.96
C PRO A 378 5.59 16.03 13.55
N VAL A 379 4.43 16.65 13.42
CA VAL A 379 3.67 16.69 12.15
C VAL A 379 4.45 17.46 11.07
N GLU A 380 5.23 18.46 11.47
CA GLU A 380 6.14 19.23 10.63
C GLU A 380 7.14 18.37 9.87
N ALA A 381 7.53 17.20 10.41
CA ALA A 381 8.50 16.31 9.78
C ALA A 381 7.97 15.74 8.45
N LEU A 382 6.65 15.53 8.30
CA LEU A 382 6.03 15.10 7.06
C LEU A 382 6.13 16.18 5.98
N ARG A 383 5.81 17.43 6.34
CA ARG A 383 5.96 18.59 5.46
C ARG A 383 7.41 18.77 5.03
N GLU A 384 8.33 18.80 6.00
CA GLU A 384 9.76 18.95 5.76
C GLU A 384 10.30 17.86 4.83
N LEU A 385 9.90 16.61 5.02
CA LEU A 385 10.31 15.50 4.17
C LEU A 385 9.95 15.77 2.69
N LEU A 386 8.68 16.08 2.41
CA LEU A 386 8.23 16.30 1.02
C LEU A 386 8.86 17.55 0.40
N VAL A 387 8.98 18.65 1.15
CA VAL A 387 9.69 19.86 0.70
C VAL A 387 11.13 19.54 0.34
N ASN A 388 11.84 18.80 1.20
CA ASN A 388 13.25 18.51 1.02
C ASN A 388 13.53 17.45 -0.06
N LEU A 389 12.58 16.56 -0.36
CA LEU A 389 12.62 15.69 -1.54
C LEU A 389 12.50 16.53 -2.83
N GLY A 390 11.55 17.46 -2.87
CA GLY A 390 11.33 18.34 -4.02
C GLY A 390 12.51 19.25 -4.33
N ARG A 391 13.12 19.84 -3.29
CA ARG A 391 14.35 20.63 -3.39
C ARG A 391 15.50 19.85 -4.05
N ARG A 392 15.53 18.53 -3.86
CA ARG A 392 16.55 17.62 -4.38
C ARG A 392 16.16 16.95 -5.70
N ASP A 393 15.04 17.35 -6.30
CA ASP A 393 14.48 16.75 -7.51
C ASP A 393 14.21 15.24 -7.38
N VAL A 394 13.90 14.78 -6.17
CA VAL A 394 13.51 13.38 -5.92
C VAL A 394 12.02 13.23 -6.14
N GLY A 395 11.65 12.50 -7.19
CA GLY A 395 10.27 12.14 -7.48
C GLY A 395 9.86 10.85 -6.78
N ILE A 396 8.70 10.85 -6.11
CA ILE A 396 8.10 9.64 -5.54
C ILE A 396 6.93 9.16 -6.41
N THR A 397 6.77 7.84 -6.51
CA THR A 397 5.67 7.20 -7.23
C THR A 397 4.56 6.73 -6.31
N ARG A 398 4.85 6.55 -5.02
CA ARG A 398 3.88 6.10 -4.02
C ARG A 398 4.10 6.83 -2.69
N LEU A 399 3.04 7.44 -2.19
CA LEU A 399 3.00 8.10 -0.88
C LEU A 399 1.95 7.40 -0.02
N VAL A 400 2.34 6.97 1.17
CA VAL A 400 1.43 6.41 2.17
C VAL A 400 1.61 7.21 3.45
N VAL A 401 0.54 7.84 3.93
CA VAL A 401 0.50 8.52 5.23
C VAL A 401 -0.54 7.79 6.05
N SER A 402 -0.14 7.16 7.15
CA SER A 402 -1.06 6.46 8.07
C SER A 402 -0.71 6.87 9.50
N LEU A 403 -1.38 7.92 9.96
CA LEU A 403 -1.11 8.57 11.25
C LEU A 403 -2.35 8.46 12.14
N THR A 404 -2.17 8.27 13.44
CA THR A 404 -3.25 8.60 14.39
C THR A 404 -3.44 10.12 14.46
N PRO A 405 -4.65 10.65 14.74
CA PRO A 405 -4.88 12.08 14.67
C PRO A 405 -3.99 12.88 15.63
N PRO A 406 -3.22 13.87 15.13
CA PRO A 406 -2.38 14.71 15.97
C PRO A 406 -3.21 15.70 16.80
N ALA A 407 -2.57 16.24 17.83
CA ALA A 407 -3.13 17.31 18.65
C ALA A 407 -3.32 18.59 17.86
N ARG A 408 -2.45 18.87 16.87
CA ARG A 408 -2.53 20.04 15.99
C ARG A 408 -1.98 19.72 14.59
N TYR A 409 -2.59 20.25 13.54
CA TYR A 409 -2.13 20.16 12.15
C TYR A 409 -1.30 21.37 11.69
N HIS A 410 -1.08 22.37 12.54
CA HIS A 410 -0.38 23.61 12.19
C HIS A 410 1.02 23.38 11.59
N GLY A 411 1.71 22.31 11.98
CA GLY A 411 3.01 21.91 11.40
C GLY A 411 2.96 21.57 9.91
N LEU A 412 1.77 21.33 9.33
CA LEU A 412 1.58 21.06 7.91
C LEU A 412 1.37 22.33 7.08
N ALA A 413 1.11 23.49 7.69
CA ALA A 413 0.93 24.72 6.94
C ALA A 413 2.15 24.99 6.03
N CYS A 414 1.88 25.28 4.75
CA CYS A 414 2.91 25.43 3.72
C CYS A 414 2.92 26.85 3.14
N THR A 415 4.11 27.42 2.99
CA THR A 415 4.33 28.63 2.19
C THR A 415 4.18 28.34 0.69
N GLY A 416 4.07 29.38 -0.15
CA GLY A 416 4.02 29.24 -1.61
C GLY A 416 5.21 28.43 -2.18
N ALA A 417 6.43 28.76 -1.78
CA ALA A 417 7.64 28.08 -2.23
C ALA A 417 7.70 26.61 -1.76
N GLU A 418 7.23 26.32 -0.54
CA GLU A 418 7.17 24.94 -0.05
C GLU A 418 6.18 24.09 -0.86
N ARG A 419 5.02 24.65 -1.23
CA ARG A 419 4.04 23.96 -2.09
C ARG A 419 4.66 23.58 -3.43
N GLU A 420 5.40 24.48 -4.06
CA GLU A 420 6.10 24.18 -5.33
C GLU A 420 7.08 23.00 -5.18
N HIS A 421 7.83 22.96 -4.08
CA HIS A 421 8.71 21.84 -3.79
C HIS A 421 7.95 20.54 -3.54
N ILE A 422 6.86 20.57 -2.76
CA ILE A 422 6.02 19.39 -2.53
C ILE A 422 5.48 18.87 -3.86
N THR A 423 4.88 19.74 -4.68
CA THR A 423 4.37 19.37 -6.02
C THR A 423 5.46 18.77 -6.90
N LYS A 424 6.68 19.31 -6.85
CA LYS A 424 7.83 18.75 -7.55
C LYS A 424 8.19 17.34 -7.06
N ALA A 425 8.14 17.09 -5.75
CA ALA A 425 8.40 15.78 -5.18
C ALA A 425 7.35 14.73 -5.61
N VAL A 426 6.09 15.14 -5.71
CA VAL A 426 4.96 14.25 -6.05
C VAL A 426 4.62 14.23 -7.54
N ARG A 427 5.43 14.85 -8.42
CA ARG A 427 5.13 14.94 -9.87
C ARG A 427 4.93 13.58 -10.56
N GLU A 428 5.58 12.54 -10.03
CA GLU A 428 5.52 11.15 -10.52
C GLU A 428 4.56 10.28 -9.71
N LEU A 429 3.79 10.87 -8.78
CA LEU A 429 2.95 10.14 -7.84
C LEU A 429 1.81 9.45 -8.59
N ARG A 430 1.72 8.12 -8.41
CA ARG A 430 0.69 7.27 -9.01
C ARG A 430 -0.31 6.74 -8.00
N LEU A 431 0.13 6.56 -6.74
CA LEU A 431 -0.70 6.06 -5.66
C LEU A 431 -0.49 6.90 -4.42
N ALA A 432 -1.59 7.43 -3.88
CA ALA A 432 -1.60 8.14 -2.61
C ALA A 432 -2.55 7.45 -1.63
N VAL A 433 -2.07 7.20 -0.41
CA VAL A 433 -2.90 6.84 0.74
C VAL A 433 -2.70 7.92 1.79
N PHE A 434 -3.79 8.50 2.27
CA PHE A 434 -3.77 9.47 3.36
C PHE A 434 -4.84 9.09 4.38
N GLU A 435 -4.41 8.40 5.44
CA GLU A 435 -5.25 7.97 6.54
C GLU A 435 -4.89 8.76 7.80
N VAL A 436 -5.89 9.45 8.35
CA VAL A 436 -5.83 9.98 9.71
C VAL A 436 -6.99 9.40 10.51
N LYS A 437 -6.73 8.22 11.07
CA LYS A 437 -7.76 7.44 11.78
C LYS A 437 -7.38 7.15 13.23
N PRO A 438 -8.35 7.23 14.16
CA PRO A 438 -8.14 6.75 15.51
C PRO A 438 -7.73 5.27 15.51
N SER A 439 -6.97 4.86 16.50
CA SER A 439 -6.57 3.47 16.71
C SER A 439 -7.69 2.67 17.38
N ASP A 440 -8.02 1.51 16.82
CA ASP A 440 -8.91 0.51 17.44
C ASP A 440 -8.49 0.12 18.87
N ALA A 441 -7.20 0.11 19.18
CA ALA A 441 -6.70 -0.23 20.52
C ALA A 441 -7.02 0.82 21.60
N VAL A 442 -7.17 2.11 21.21
CA VAL A 442 -7.52 3.21 22.14
C VAL A 442 -9.01 3.16 22.44
N HIS A 443 -9.83 2.81 21.45
CA HIS A 443 -11.27 2.57 21.59
C HIS A 443 -11.59 1.62 22.76
N LEU A 444 -10.78 0.58 22.96
CA LEU A 444 -10.98 -0.41 24.01
C LEU A 444 -10.47 0.03 25.39
N SER A 445 -9.61 1.05 25.47
CA SER A 445 -8.77 1.28 26.65
C SER A 445 -8.95 2.65 27.32
N PHE A 446 -9.42 3.67 26.60
CA PHE A 446 -9.46 5.07 27.12
C PHE A 446 -10.77 5.81 26.84
N GLY A 447 -11.68 5.27 26.01
CA GLY A 447 -12.60 6.12 25.25
C GLY A 447 -11.81 6.89 24.19
N LEU A 448 -12.44 7.30 23.10
CA LEU A 448 -11.70 8.02 22.06
C LEU A 448 -11.37 9.43 22.57
N PRO A 449 -10.10 9.85 22.62
CA PRO A 449 -9.79 11.25 22.82
C PRO A 449 -10.37 12.02 21.64
N THR A 450 -11.53 12.66 21.85
CA THR A 450 -12.06 13.62 20.89
C THR A 450 -11.22 14.87 21.04
N TRP A 451 -10.35 15.12 20.06
CA TRP A 451 -9.71 16.42 19.96
C TRP A 451 -10.79 17.51 19.87
N PRO A 452 -10.54 18.72 20.40
CA PRO A 452 -11.47 19.82 20.21
C PRO A 452 -11.65 20.08 18.69
N PRO A 453 -12.81 20.62 18.27
CA PRO A 453 -13.02 21.00 16.88
C PRO A 453 -11.88 21.89 16.36
N ARG A 454 -11.35 21.55 15.19
CA ARG A 454 -10.28 22.29 14.50
C ARG A 454 -10.76 23.65 14.05
N GLY A 455 -9.90 24.66 14.24
CA GLY A 455 -10.15 26.01 13.73
C GLY A 455 -9.97 26.09 12.21
N PRO A 456 -10.52 27.14 11.57
CA PRO A 456 -10.43 27.33 10.11
C PRO A 456 -8.98 27.48 9.61
N GLU A 457 -8.11 28.16 10.37
CA GLU A 457 -6.69 28.32 10.00
C GLU A 457 -5.94 26.98 9.97
N GLU A 458 -6.26 26.08 10.91
CA GLU A 458 -5.66 24.76 11.00
C GLU A 458 -6.11 23.86 9.84
N LEU A 459 -7.41 23.90 9.52
CA LEU A 459 -7.98 23.20 8.38
C LEU A 459 -7.44 23.73 7.06
N GLU A 460 -7.23 25.04 6.95
CA GLU A 460 -6.59 25.66 5.79
C GLU A 460 -5.13 25.20 5.66
N GLY A 461 -4.38 25.17 6.76
CA GLY A 461 -3.01 24.65 6.79
C GLY A 461 -2.93 23.21 6.27
N LEU A 462 -3.80 22.34 6.78
CA LEU A 462 -3.92 20.96 6.29
C LEU A 462 -4.31 20.91 4.81
N GLY A 463 -5.30 21.71 4.40
CA GLY A 463 -5.78 21.73 3.02
C GLY A 463 -4.72 22.20 2.03
N THR A 464 -3.92 23.21 2.37
CA THR A 464 -2.80 23.65 1.52
C THR A 464 -1.74 22.57 1.34
N PHE A 465 -1.46 21.81 2.39
CA PHE A 465 -0.56 20.66 2.32
C PHE A 465 -1.12 19.52 1.48
N MET A 466 -2.35 19.07 1.76
CA MET A 466 -3.00 17.96 1.03
C MET A 466 -3.13 18.28 -0.45
N SER A 467 -3.56 19.51 -0.77
CA SER A 467 -3.65 20.00 -2.15
C SER A 467 -2.32 19.86 -2.89
N ALA A 468 -1.21 20.25 -2.25
CA ALA A 468 0.12 20.16 -2.86
C ALA A 468 0.63 18.70 -2.95
N ALA A 469 0.40 17.90 -1.90
CA ALA A 469 0.85 16.51 -1.81
C ALA A 469 0.10 15.57 -2.77
N LEU A 470 -1.09 15.96 -3.23
CA LEU A 470 -1.94 15.20 -4.16
C LEU A 470 -2.03 15.83 -5.56
N ALA A 471 -1.22 16.84 -5.88
CA ALA A 471 -1.31 17.62 -7.12
C ALA A 471 -0.84 16.89 -8.41
N SER A 472 -0.64 15.58 -8.39
CA SER A 472 -0.04 14.83 -9.50
C SER A 472 -1.03 14.53 -10.63
N GLU A 473 -0.65 14.82 -11.88
CA GLU A 473 -1.42 14.40 -13.07
C GLU A 473 -1.35 12.89 -13.36
N LYS A 474 -0.35 12.21 -12.78
CA LYS A 474 -0.10 10.77 -12.97
C LYS A 474 -0.78 9.91 -11.91
N LEU A 475 -1.57 10.53 -11.03
CA LEU A 475 -2.26 9.84 -9.95
C LEU A 475 -3.32 8.89 -10.52
N VAL A 476 -3.20 7.62 -10.22
CA VAL A 476 -4.07 6.53 -10.70
C VAL A 476 -5.01 6.05 -9.60
N SER A 477 -4.51 6.01 -8.37
CA SER A 477 -5.25 5.53 -7.20
C SER A 477 -5.06 6.45 -6.00
N VAL A 478 -6.18 6.80 -5.36
CA VAL A 478 -6.24 7.64 -4.17
C VAL A 478 -7.12 6.96 -3.12
N ASN A 479 -6.60 6.83 -1.91
CA ASN A 479 -7.36 6.41 -0.73
C ASN A 479 -7.22 7.48 0.36
N LEU A 480 -8.34 8.08 0.77
CA LEU A 480 -8.38 9.11 1.81
C LEU A 480 -9.32 8.67 2.94
N ASP A 481 -8.83 8.71 4.17
CA ASP A 481 -9.64 8.45 5.37
C ASP A 481 -9.60 9.65 6.32
N PHE A 482 -10.79 10.22 6.53
CA PHE A 482 -11.03 11.41 7.33
C PHE A 482 -11.76 11.09 8.65
N GLY A 483 -11.74 9.84 9.12
CA GLY A 483 -12.50 9.40 10.30
C GLY A 483 -12.30 10.26 11.55
N ALA A 484 -11.08 10.74 11.79
CA ALA A 484 -10.80 11.68 12.87
C ALA A 484 -11.45 13.06 12.64
N LEU A 485 -11.20 13.66 11.47
CA LEU A 485 -11.71 15.00 11.11
C LEU A 485 -13.24 15.04 11.04
N ARG A 486 -13.89 13.98 10.55
CA ARG A 486 -15.35 13.90 10.55
C ARG A 486 -15.90 13.96 11.95
N ARG A 487 -15.27 13.25 12.90
CA ARG A 487 -15.70 13.26 14.30
C ARG A 487 -15.51 14.62 14.97
N GLU A 488 -14.41 15.28 14.67
CA GLU A 488 -14.00 16.54 15.30
C GLU A 488 -14.72 17.75 14.70
N ASN A 489 -15.04 17.71 13.40
CA ASN A 489 -15.45 18.87 12.62
C ASN A 489 -16.54 18.59 11.58
N GLN A 490 -17.43 17.62 11.79
CA GLN A 490 -18.41 17.16 10.77
C GLN A 490 -19.05 18.29 9.94
N ASP A 491 -19.46 19.38 10.60
CA ASP A 491 -20.21 20.49 9.97
C ASP A 491 -19.32 21.72 9.65
N PHE A 492 -18.01 21.64 9.90
CA PHE A 492 -17.08 22.77 9.82
C PHE A 492 -16.06 22.67 8.68
N TRP A 493 -16.12 21.61 7.87
CA TRP A 493 -15.31 21.48 6.66
C TRP A 493 -16.04 20.72 5.57
N THR A 494 -15.64 21.00 4.33
CA THR A 494 -16.00 20.22 3.15
C THR A 494 -14.73 19.74 2.47
N LEU A 495 -14.86 18.73 1.62
CA LEU A 495 -13.74 18.13 0.93
C LEU A 495 -13.02 19.14 0.02
N ASP A 496 -13.74 20.14 -0.51
CA ASP A 496 -13.16 21.29 -1.22
C ASP A 496 -12.18 22.10 -0.35
N THR A 497 -12.45 22.29 0.95
CA THR A 497 -11.53 22.97 1.87
C THR A 497 -10.17 22.28 1.96
N LEU A 498 -10.15 20.95 1.90
CA LEU A 498 -8.93 20.14 2.06
C LEU A 498 -8.22 19.88 0.72
N LEU A 499 -8.97 19.59 -0.34
CA LEU A 499 -8.39 19.20 -1.62
C LEU A 499 -8.24 20.38 -2.58
N LYS A 500 -9.00 21.46 -2.40
CA LYS A 500 -9.02 22.69 -3.21
C LYS A 500 -8.84 22.38 -4.71
N SER A 501 -7.65 22.67 -5.24
CA SER A 501 -7.33 22.51 -6.67
C SER A 501 -6.75 21.14 -7.05
N ALA A 502 -6.42 20.27 -6.11
CA ALA A 502 -5.83 18.96 -6.41
C ALA A 502 -6.68 18.10 -7.36
N PRO A 503 -8.02 18.00 -7.19
CA PRO A 503 -8.85 17.18 -8.07
C PRO A 503 -8.81 17.61 -9.54
N GLN A 504 -8.58 18.91 -9.81
CA GLN A 504 -8.48 19.43 -11.18
C GLN A 504 -7.26 18.86 -11.94
N ASN A 505 -6.25 18.40 -11.20
CA ASN A 505 -5.05 17.81 -11.78
C ASN A 505 -5.17 16.29 -11.95
N TRP A 506 -6.20 15.62 -11.43
CA TRP A 506 -6.33 14.16 -11.41
C TRP A 506 -6.72 13.53 -12.75
N ARG A 507 -5.97 13.85 -13.80
CA ARG A 507 -6.23 13.44 -15.18
C ARG A 507 -6.11 11.93 -15.39
N SER A 508 -5.31 11.23 -14.59
CA SER A 508 -5.10 9.78 -14.75
C SER A 508 -5.85 8.93 -13.73
N LEU A 509 -6.71 9.55 -12.91
CA LEU A 509 -7.33 8.89 -11.78
C LEU A 509 -8.37 7.88 -12.26
N SER A 510 -8.11 6.61 -11.96
CA SER A 510 -9.03 5.51 -12.26
C SER A 510 -9.70 4.95 -11.00
N ARG A 511 -9.11 5.18 -9.83
CA ARG A 511 -9.55 4.63 -8.55
C ARG A 511 -9.57 5.70 -7.45
N LEU A 512 -10.71 5.89 -6.81
CA LEU A 512 -10.88 6.81 -5.69
C LEU A 512 -11.62 6.10 -4.56
N ASP A 513 -11.00 6.01 -3.38
CA ASP A 513 -11.63 5.54 -2.14
C ASP A 513 -11.69 6.69 -1.14
N LEU A 514 -12.89 6.99 -0.62
CA LEU A 514 -13.14 8.02 0.38
C LEU A 514 -13.79 7.40 1.60
N GLN A 515 -13.15 7.52 2.75
CA GLN A 515 -13.67 7.07 4.03
C GLN A 515 -13.95 8.28 4.93
N HIS A 516 -15.15 8.33 5.47
CA HIS A 516 -15.63 9.41 6.33
C HIS A 516 -15.57 10.82 5.73
N PRO A 517 -15.81 11.05 4.41
CA PRO A 517 -15.72 12.39 3.86
C PRO A 517 -16.90 13.28 4.30
N CYS A 518 -16.63 14.56 4.55
CA CYS A 518 -17.65 15.62 4.56
C CYS A 518 -17.62 16.33 3.20
N LEU A 519 -18.73 16.31 2.46
CA LEU A 519 -18.75 16.77 1.06
C LEU A 519 -20.07 17.43 0.70
N SER A 520 -20.02 18.31 -0.31
CA SER A 520 -21.21 18.81 -1.00
C SER A 520 -21.58 17.90 -2.18
N ALA A 521 -22.84 17.95 -2.62
CA ALA A 521 -23.26 17.25 -3.83
C ALA A 521 -22.51 17.70 -5.11
N SER A 522 -21.89 18.89 -5.08
CA SER A 522 -21.06 19.44 -6.15
C SER A 522 -19.63 18.90 -6.11
N ASP A 523 -19.08 18.67 -4.92
CA ASP A 523 -17.73 18.09 -4.75
C ASP A 523 -17.65 16.73 -5.45
N LEU A 524 -18.73 15.94 -5.33
CA LEU A 524 -18.80 14.59 -5.88
C LEU A 524 -18.76 14.58 -7.41
N GLU A 525 -19.30 15.62 -8.08
CA GLU A 525 -19.20 15.75 -9.54
C GLU A 525 -17.75 15.94 -9.98
N ILE A 526 -17.03 16.82 -9.28
CA ILE A 526 -15.63 17.12 -9.57
C ILE A 526 -14.75 15.88 -9.34
N LEU A 527 -15.00 15.14 -8.25
CA LEU A 527 -14.18 14.01 -7.82
C LEU A 527 -14.40 12.74 -8.65
N VAL A 528 -15.66 12.46 -9.01
CA VAL A 528 -15.99 11.24 -9.76
C VAL A 528 -15.56 11.36 -11.22
N GLY A 529 -15.54 12.58 -11.79
CA GLY A 529 -14.99 12.85 -13.14
C GLY A 529 -15.48 11.87 -14.23
N GLU A 530 -14.81 11.87 -15.38
CA GLU A 530 -15.13 10.91 -16.46
C GLU A 530 -14.29 9.63 -16.41
N ARG A 531 -13.12 9.69 -15.79
CA ARG A 531 -12.08 8.64 -15.87
C ARG A 531 -12.05 7.68 -14.68
N VAL A 532 -12.74 8.00 -13.59
CA VAL A 532 -12.83 7.11 -12.43
C VAL A 532 -13.66 5.90 -12.82
N THR A 533 -13.00 4.74 -12.80
CA THR A 533 -13.59 3.42 -13.10
C THR A 533 -13.99 2.67 -11.84
N TRP A 534 -13.43 3.03 -10.69
CA TRP A 534 -13.76 2.47 -9.40
C TRP A 534 -13.87 3.58 -8.35
N PHE A 535 -15.00 3.63 -7.66
CA PHE A 535 -15.30 4.63 -6.64
C PHE A 535 -15.83 3.98 -5.37
N GLY A 536 -15.08 4.11 -4.28
CA GLY A 536 -15.45 3.71 -2.93
C GLY A 536 -15.86 4.94 -2.11
N ILE A 537 -17.02 4.90 -1.43
CA ILE A 537 -17.42 5.97 -0.52
C ILE A 537 -18.05 5.44 0.77
N HIS A 538 -17.28 5.42 1.85
CA HIS A 538 -17.66 4.83 3.12
C HIS A 538 -18.03 5.89 4.14
N SER A 539 -19.23 5.76 4.71
CA SER A 539 -19.75 6.63 5.76
C SER A 539 -19.61 8.13 5.42
N PRO A 540 -20.18 8.61 4.30
CA PRO A 540 -20.13 10.03 3.94
C PRO A 540 -21.08 10.90 4.78
N HIS A 541 -20.73 12.18 4.92
CA HIS A 541 -21.62 13.21 5.45
C HIS A 541 -21.85 14.28 4.38
N LEU A 542 -23.12 14.48 4.00
CA LEU A 542 -23.52 15.46 3.00
C LEU A 542 -23.82 16.79 3.70
N THR A 543 -22.91 17.76 3.54
CA THR A 543 -23.04 19.10 4.16
C THR A 543 -23.98 20.00 3.38
N GLU A 544 -24.08 19.81 2.06
CA GLU A 544 -24.92 20.59 1.16
C GLU A 544 -25.43 19.75 -0.02
N GLY A 545 -26.70 19.93 -0.38
CA GLY A 545 -27.37 19.23 -1.47
C GLY A 545 -28.27 18.10 -1.01
N SER A 546 -28.61 17.20 -1.95
CA SER A 546 -29.56 16.10 -1.77
C SER A 546 -28.91 14.74 -2.05
N TRP A 547 -29.19 13.75 -1.19
CA TRP A 547 -28.81 12.35 -1.43
C TRP A 547 -29.52 11.78 -2.66
N ALA A 548 -30.75 12.22 -2.97
CA ALA A 548 -31.43 11.79 -4.19
C ALA A 548 -30.63 12.21 -5.43
N ASP A 549 -30.15 13.44 -5.46
CA ASP A 549 -29.35 13.95 -6.57
C ASP A 549 -27.99 13.27 -6.66
N VAL A 550 -27.32 13.01 -5.53
CA VAL A 550 -26.06 12.26 -5.48
C VAL A 550 -26.25 10.85 -6.04
N LEU A 551 -27.32 10.15 -5.66
CA LEU A 551 -27.61 8.80 -6.16
C LEU A 551 -27.89 8.80 -7.67
N ASP A 552 -28.67 9.76 -8.17
CA ASP A 552 -28.95 9.89 -9.60
C ASP A 552 -27.67 10.12 -10.41
N LYS A 553 -26.78 11.00 -9.92
CA LYS A 553 -25.46 11.24 -10.55
C LYS A 553 -24.60 9.99 -10.57
N LEU A 554 -24.53 9.27 -9.45
CA LEU A 554 -23.79 8.00 -9.37
C LEU A 554 -24.37 6.97 -10.33
N ARG A 555 -25.71 6.81 -10.37
CA ARG A 555 -26.39 5.89 -11.30
C ARG A 555 -26.09 6.20 -12.77
N GLY A 556 -26.04 7.48 -13.14
CA GLY A 556 -25.67 7.90 -14.49
C GLY A 556 -24.22 7.55 -14.87
N ARG A 557 -23.30 7.44 -13.90
CA ARG A 557 -21.90 7.06 -14.11
C ARG A 557 -21.67 5.55 -14.14
N THR A 558 -22.53 4.79 -13.48
CA THR A 558 -22.51 3.32 -13.43
C THR A 558 -23.33 2.66 -14.54
N ASP A 559 -24.03 3.45 -15.35
CA ASP A 559 -24.86 3.00 -16.46
C ASP A 559 -24.11 2.03 -17.41
N PRO A 560 -24.56 0.76 -17.53
CA PRO A 560 -23.93 -0.22 -18.40
C PRO A 560 -23.95 0.18 -19.88
N ASP A 561 -24.95 0.95 -20.32
CA ASP A 561 -25.13 1.39 -21.71
C ASP A 561 -24.04 2.39 -22.14
N ARG A 562 -23.24 2.92 -21.20
CA ARG A 562 -22.04 3.70 -21.50
C ARG A 562 -21.01 2.91 -22.31
N ARG A 563 -21.01 1.57 -22.20
CA ARG A 563 -20.14 0.70 -23.02
C ARG A 563 -20.42 0.84 -24.51
N ASP A 564 -21.69 1.04 -24.87
CA ASP A 564 -22.10 1.22 -26.27
C ASP A 564 -21.61 2.56 -26.84
N LYS A 565 -21.30 3.52 -25.95
CA LYS A 565 -20.68 4.81 -26.28
C LYS A 565 -19.14 4.77 -26.25
N GLY A 566 -18.55 3.59 -26.04
CA GLY A 566 -17.09 3.43 -25.91
C GLY A 566 -16.52 3.89 -24.57
N GLU A 567 -17.37 4.12 -23.56
CA GLU A 567 -16.98 4.55 -22.24
C GLU A 567 -16.98 3.38 -21.25
N THR A 568 -16.13 3.43 -20.22
CA THR A 568 -16.10 2.40 -19.18
C THR A 568 -17.06 2.79 -18.04
N PRO A 569 -18.11 2.00 -17.75
CA PRO A 569 -18.97 2.25 -16.60
C PRO A 569 -18.16 2.21 -15.31
N MET A 570 -18.45 3.15 -14.41
CA MET A 570 -17.83 3.17 -13.11
C MET A 570 -18.40 2.05 -12.22
N LYS A 571 -17.53 1.33 -11.51
CA LYS A 571 -17.93 0.46 -10.40
C LYS A 571 -18.00 1.31 -9.13
N VAL A 572 -19.16 1.30 -8.47
CA VAL A 572 -19.33 1.92 -7.15
C VAL A 572 -19.28 0.84 -6.08
N GLU A 573 -18.55 1.11 -5.01
CA GLU A 573 -18.45 0.26 -3.83
C GLU A 573 -18.63 1.10 -2.57
N GLY A 574 -19.04 0.47 -1.48
CA GLY A 574 -18.86 1.09 -0.17
C GLY A 574 -19.87 2.14 0.27
N LEU A 575 -20.88 2.53 -0.53
CA LEU A 575 -21.94 3.48 -0.10
C LEU A 575 -22.73 2.92 1.10
N MET A 576 -22.21 3.21 2.28
CA MET A 576 -22.62 2.63 3.54
C MET A 576 -22.69 3.75 4.55
N GLN A 577 -23.72 3.72 5.42
CA GLN A 577 -23.87 4.66 6.54
C GLN A 577 -23.80 6.17 6.16
N PRO A 578 -24.46 6.63 5.09
CA PRO A 578 -24.51 8.06 4.79
C PRO A 578 -25.24 8.84 5.88
N THR A 579 -24.87 10.11 6.04
CA THR A 579 -25.47 11.08 6.98
C THR A 579 -25.62 12.45 6.30
N GLY A 580 -26.30 13.40 6.93
CA GLY A 580 -26.57 14.73 6.35
C GLY A 580 -27.67 14.73 5.29
N GLY A 581 -28.09 15.91 4.85
CA GLY A 581 -29.20 16.08 3.90
C GLY A 581 -30.48 15.41 4.38
N GLU A 582 -31.14 14.67 3.49
CA GLU A 582 -32.44 14.03 3.79
C GLU A 582 -32.34 12.90 4.80
N THR A 583 -31.16 12.31 5.01
CA THR A 583 -30.99 11.22 5.98
C THR A 583 -31.28 11.67 7.41
N GLU A 584 -31.12 12.96 7.72
CA GLU A 584 -31.43 13.53 9.04
C GLU A 584 -32.95 13.68 9.28
N MET A 585 -33.73 13.71 8.21
CA MET A 585 -35.18 13.85 8.25
C MET A 585 -35.91 12.51 8.14
N MET A 586 -35.19 11.45 7.75
CA MET A 586 -35.73 10.09 7.65
C MET A 586 -35.92 9.44 9.03
N THR A 587 -37.04 8.74 9.20
CA THR A 587 -37.19 7.79 10.30
C THR A 587 -36.18 6.65 10.17
N GLY A 588 -35.82 5.99 11.27
CA GLY A 588 -34.90 4.85 11.22
C GLY A 588 -35.37 3.71 10.30
N ALA A 589 -36.68 3.53 10.12
CA ALA A 589 -37.24 2.57 9.17
C ALA A 589 -37.01 3.01 7.72
N GLN A 590 -37.30 4.27 7.39
CA GLN A 590 -37.04 4.87 6.08
C GLN A 590 -35.54 4.83 5.72
N TYR A 591 -34.67 5.17 6.66
CA TYR A 591 -33.22 5.10 6.47
C TYR A 591 -32.75 3.67 6.20
N ASN A 592 -33.21 2.71 7.00
CA ASN A 592 -32.82 1.31 6.83
C ASN A 592 -33.32 0.73 5.51
N ASP A 593 -34.50 1.14 5.06
CA ASP A 593 -35.03 0.75 3.76
C ASP A 593 -34.18 1.33 2.62
N ALA A 594 -33.73 2.59 2.71
CA ALA A 594 -32.92 3.19 1.65
C ALA A 594 -31.44 2.72 1.65
N PHE A 595 -30.77 2.69 2.80
CA PHE A 595 -29.31 2.63 2.88
C PHE A 595 -28.73 1.41 3.60
N SER A 596 -29.51 0.68 4.40
CA SER A 596 -29.00 -0.47 5.15
C SER A 596 -28.97 -1.74 4.32
N ARG A 597 -28.02 -2.64 4.62
CA ARG A 597 -28.00 -3.98 3.99
C ARG A 597 -29.15 -4.83 4.53
N PRO A 598 -29.89 -5.58 3.70
CA PRO A 598 -30.97 -6.45 4.17
C PRO A 598 -30.46 -7.51 5.15
N GLY A 599 -30.83 -7.39 6.43
CA GLY A 599 -30.37 -8.25 7.53
C GLY A 599 -29.30 -7.63 8.44
N ALA A 600 -28.85 -6.39 8.20
CA ALA A 600 -27.94 -5.65 9.08
C ALA A 600 -28.65 -4.94 10.26
N LEU A 601 -29.80 -5.47 10.71
CA LEU A 601 -30.45 -5.02 11.94
C LEU A 601 -29.61 -5.50 13.14
N GLY A 602 -28.55 -4.77 13.46
CA GLY A 602 -27.69 -5.18 14.58
C GLY A 602 -26.42 -4.37 14.82
N HIS A 603 -26.44 -3.04 14.69
CA HIS A 603 -25.30 -2.21 15.14
C HIS A 603 -25.65 -1.02 16.02
N PHE A 604 -26.91 -0.88 16.45
CA PHE A 604 -27.24 -0.10 17.65
C PHE A 604 -27.61 -1.07 18.78
N GLY A 605 -26.58 -1.55 19.49
CA GLY A 605 -26.72 -2.21 20.80
C GLY A 605 -27.31 -3.63 20.81
N GLY A 606 -26.51 -4.63 20.46
CA GLY A 606 -26.85 -6.04 20.70
C GLY A 606 -25.83 -6.97 20.04
N LEU A 607 -25.15 -7.79 20.85
CA LEU A 607 -24.23 -8.82 20.36
C LEU A 607 -25.01 -9.99 19.76
N ASN A 608 -24.53 -10.50 18.61
CA ASN A 608 -24.93 -11.68 17.80
C ASN A 608 -26.07 -11.51 16.78
N PRO A 609 -26.00 -12.16 15.58
CA PRO A 609 -25.55 -13.55 15.37
C PRO A 609 -24.59 -13.83 14.18
N TYR A 610 -23.81 -14.91 14.27
CA TYR A 610 -22.75 -15.30 13.31
C TYR A 610 -23.04 -16.58 12.48
N GLU A 611 -24.26 -17.15 12.49
CA GLU A 611 -24.44 -18.51 11.94
C GLU A 611 -25.41 -18.68 10.77
N GLU A 612 -26.02 -17.63 10.20
CA GLU A 612 -26.91 -17.77 9.01
C GLU A 612 -26.43 -17.07 7.73
N GLN A 613 -25.20 -16.55 7.66
CA GLN A 613 -24.73 -15.73 6.53
C GLN A 613 -23.81 -16.41 5.51
N LEU A 614 -23.54 -17.71 5.61
CA LEU A 614 -22.47 -18.33 4.81
C LEU A 614 -22.85 -18.72 3.37
N ASP A 615 -24.13 -18.62 2.94
CA ASP A 615 -24.57 -19.12 1.62
C ASP A 615 -25.35 -18.12 0.74
N ALA A 616 -25.57 -16.89 1.20
CA ALA A 616 -26.17 -15.84 0.38
C ALA A 616 -25.08 -14.82 0.03
N GLY A 617 -24.80 -14.66 -1.27
CA GLY A 617 -23.86 -13.64 -1.76
C GLY A 617 -24.14 -12.24 -1.16
N PRO A 618 -23.15 -11.33 -1.21
CA PRO A 618 -23.20 -10.04 -0.51
C PRO A 618 -24.48 -9.26 -0.87
N ARG A 619 -25.37 -9.09 0.12
CA ARG A 619 -26.63 -8.36 -0.05
C ARG A 619 -26.37 -6.85 -0.14
N LEU A 620 -26.61 -6.27 -1.31
CA LEU A 620 -26.55 -4.82 -1.56
C LEU A 620 -27.75 -4.10 -0.90
N SER A 621 -27.51 -2.89 -0.37
CA SER A 621 -28.58 -1.97 0.08
C SER A 621 -29.40 -1.46 -1.12
N PRO A 622 -30.65 -0.99 -0.93
CA PRO A 622 -31.46 -0.44 -2.02
C PRO A 622 -30.78 0.72 -2.76
N ALA A 623 -30.13 1.65 -2.06
CA ALA A 623 -29.32 2.69 -2.70
C ALA A 623 -28.21 2.12 -3.60
N MET A 624 -27.49 1.09 -3.14
CA MET A 624 -26.48 0.41 -3.96
C MET A 624 -27.08 -0.36 -5.13
N ARG A 625 -28.27 -0.96 -4.96
CA ARG A 625 -29.00 -1.63 -6.04
C ARG A 625 -29.48 -0.63 -7.09
N PHE A 626 -29.96 0.55 -6.68
CA PHE A 626 -30.35 1.63 -7.58
C PHE A 626 -29.15 2.09 -8.41
N VAL A 627 -28.02 2.37 -7.77
CA VAL A 627 -26.76 2.69 -8.48
C VAL A 627 -26.30 1.53 -9.37
N SER A 628 -26.58 0.28 -9.01
CA SER A 628 -26.24 -0.91 -9.82
C SER A 628 -27.29 -1.25 -10.89
N HIS A 629 -28.32 -0.42 -11.11
CA HIS A 629 -29.42 -0.68 -12.05
C HIS A 629 -30.21 -1.96 -11.77
N LEU A 630 -30.22 -2.42 -10.52
CA LEU A 630 -31.05 -3.54 -10.05
C LEU A 630 -32.45 -3.08 -9.61
N GLN A 631 -32.71 -1.76 -9.63
CA GLN A 631 -33.99 -1.13 -9.33
C GLN A 631 -34.14 0.15 -10.14
N ASP A 632 -35.37 0.49 -10.49
CA ASP A 632 -35.68 1.64 -11.33
C ASP A 632 -35.96 2.91 -10.53
N GLU A 633 -36.53 2.77 -9.34
CA GLU A 633 -36.93 3.91 -8.51
C GLU A 633 -35.84 4.31 -7.52
N ASN A 634 -35.61 5.61 -7.40
CA ASN A 634 -34.65 6.14 -6.43
C ASN A 634 -35.23 5.98 -5.02
N PRO A 635 -34.63 5.16 -4.14
CA PRO A 635 -35.20 4.83 -2.84
C PRO A 635 -35.28 6.05 -1.91
N VAL A 636 -34.45 7.08 -2.13
CA VAL A 636 -34.52 8.32 -1.35
C VAL A 636 -35.73 9.15 -1.77
N ARG A 637 -36.05 9.24 -3.07
CA ARG A 637 -37.25 9.94 -3.55
C ARG A 637 -38.54 9.21 -3.24
N ALA A 638 -38.52 7.88 -3.15
CA ALA A 638 -39.70 7.10 -2.76
C ALA A 638 -40.08 7.32 -1.28
N VAL A 639 -39.12 7.79 -0.47
CA VAL A 639 -39.26 8.03 0.97
C VAL A 639 -39.70 9.47 1.30
N LEU A 640 -39.35 10.43 0.42
CA LEU A 640 -39.72 11.86 0.50
C LEU A 640 -41.10 12.10 -0.09
#